data_AF-R9I6U9-F1
#
_entry.id   AF-R9I6U9-F1
#
_cell.length_a   1.000
_cell.length_b   1.000
_cell.length_c   1.000
_cell.angle_alpha   90.00
_cell.angle_beta   90.00
_cell.angle_gamma   90.00
#
_symmetry.space_group_name_H-M   'P 1'
#
loop_
_entity.id
_entity.type
_entity.pdbx_description
1 polymer ?
#
loop_
_entity_poly.entity_id
_entity_poly.type
_entity_poly.pdbx_seq_one_letter_code
_entity_poly.pdbx_strand_id
1 'polypeptide(L)'
;MKPYYSLSDFPDRKNAGKNFIARCPKCDTMHLYISKAKGLYHCFYAGCEFNGILTDYCKDKRPMFSYRKGDPSPAAGTYRPSGNRNTENSVNEVPMMPGDYKALAPTVLQKIKPLDGSPDCTDSDQLAARRYLADQGISLATAIAAHIGCLRHYCITKNSEDKREQASSVFPCIAYVNYVDGRPVNAKYRSCSPSPSAGTGASANSPAASGEAEIPDGTTTEESPVTYSKFWSQDSPTTPCAPYNIDCINPLLVEEETIPRLIIVEGGKDALVLMEAGYRHVISVPSGAASDLAKSFEAFTSWLDQVQDIVVCGDTDLPGRTLVKHLSDYFGARCLFTTLPGGCKDIGDVMKLYGTGVVQSVIEDACACHTTDIITVEQRREEVINVLHGRYDHGYSVGYGPLTDRVFHPTDTGGLMIMTGMPNSGKTDFLNDLTSRIMRDTERFVCYLSFEVPDKDKHIAHLVHLLLGKANTTAYTDEQLTPYIDFLNTHMIHLDMHEVPPTPGNILHRADLVRRRQPLKYLVIDPYLFVEAQSGKGETETQSIKSMLTRFQSWGRENHIWVIIVAHPRSLKKIDGKNAMEDINMYTISGSANWANLADFILSITRINEPDRAFTRLDVLKVRDQELCRTGTVYYTRQPCGRYEEHESEEECGKLVVSD
;
A
#
# COMPACT_ATOMS: atom_id res chain seq x y z
N MET A 1 -0.03 -51.79 -24.81
CA MET A 1 0.60 -50.81 -23.90
C MET A 1 -0.46 -50.27 -22.97
N LYS A 2 -0.27 -50.37 -21.65
CA LYS A 2 -1.20 -49.77 -20.69
C LYS A 2 -1.20 -48.24 -20.88
N PRO A 3 -2.36 -47.57 -20.82
CA PRO A 3 -2.42 -46.12 -20.81
C PRO A 3 -1.64 -45.56 -19.62
N TYR A 4 -1.02 -44.39 -19.79
CA TYR A 4 -0.41 -43.61 -18.70
C TYR A 4 -1.38 -43.51 -17.52
N TYR A 5 -0.96 -44.15 -16.43
CA TYR A 5 -1.47 -44.22 -15.06
C TYR A 5 -2.98 -44.14 -14.74
N SER A 6 -3.43 -45.02 -13.84
CA SER A 6 -4.74 -45.03 -13.18
C SER A 6 -4.55 -44.73 -11.68
N LEU A 7 -5.59 -44.26 -10.97
CA LEU A 7 -5.60 -44.07 -9.48
C LEU A 7 -5.12 -45.31 -8.68
N SER A 8 -5.03 -46.48 -9.33
CA SER A 8 -4.40 -47.70 -8.82
C SER A 8 -2.87 -47.62 -8.63
N ASP A 9 -2.22 -46.64 -9.23
CA ASP A 9 -0.75 -46.62 -9.35
C ASP A 9 -0.06 -45.81 -8.22
N PHE A 10 -0.86 -45.27 -7.30
CA PHE A 10 -0.43 -44.63 -6.04
C PHE A 10 -1.07 -45.35 -4.84
N PRO A 11 -0.67 -46.60 -4.53
CA PRO A 11 -1.32 -47.42 -3.51
C PRO A 11 -1.24 -46.81 -2.09
N ASP A 12 -0.19 -46.05 -1.79
CA ASP A 12 0.00 -45.42 -0.47
C ASP A 12 -0.98 -44.27 -0.22
N ARG A 13 -1.57 -43.69 -1.28
CA ARG A 13 -2.48 -42.53 -1.17
C ARG A 13 -3.96 -42.91 -1.09
N LYS A 14 -4.32 -44.19 -1.24
CA LYS A 14 -5.72 -44.64 -1.16
C LYS A 14 -6.35 -44.52 0.23
N ASN A 15 -5.53 -44.43 1.28
CA ASN A 15 -5.97 -44.59 2.66
C ASN A 15 -5.60 -43.43 3.59
N ALA A 16 -5.03 -42.34 3.06
CA ALA A 16 -4.38 -41.33 3.90
C ALA A 16 -5.26 -40.10 4.23
N GLY A 17 -6.41 -39.93 3.56
CA GLY A 17 -7.40 -38.93 3.95
C GLY A 17 -8.34 -39.44 5.05
N LYS A 18 -8.61 -38.63 6.08
CA LYS A 18 -9.58 -38.94 7.17
C LYS A 18 -11.04 -39.12 6.70
N ASN A 19 -11.32 -39.05 5.40
CA ASN A 19 -12.64 -39.05 4.79
C ASN A 19 -12.86 -40.27 3.90
N PHE A 20 -14.09 -40.73 3.78
CA PHE A 20 -14.40 -41.96 3.05
C PHE A 20 -14.76 -41.66 1.60
N ILE A 21 -14.23 -42.48 0.68
CA ILE A 21 -14.69 -42.55 -0.70
C ILE A 21 -15.60 -43.77 -0.82
N ALA A 22 -16.83 -43.54 -1.26
CA ALA A 22 -17.83 -44.56 -1.48
C ALA A 22 -18.39 -44.50 -2.91
N ARG A 23 -19.10 -45.55 -3.28
CA ARG A 23 -19.91 -45.59 -4.50
C ARG A 23 -21.15 -44.73 -4.27
N CYS A 24 -21.37 -43.75 -5.12
CA CYS A 24 -22.54 -42.89 -5.03
C CYS A 24 -23.81 -43.69 -5.34
N PRO A 25 -24.82 -43.69 -4.45
CA PRO A 25 -26.05 -44.44 -4.67
C PRO A 25 -26.95 -43.85 -5.78
N LYS A 26 -26.68 -42.63 -6.26
CA LYS A 26 -27.46 -41.98 -7.33
C LYS A 26 -26.85 -42.15 -8.72
N CYS A 27 -25.52 -42.16 -8.86
CA CYS A 27 -24.87 -42.33 -10.17
C CYS A 27 -23.98 -43.58 -10.29
N ASP A 28 -23.88 -44.38 -9.23
CA ASP A 28 -23.13 -45.64 -9.18
C ASP A 28 -21.60 -45.52 -9.42
N THR A 29 -21.07 -44.30 -9.44
CA THR A 29 -19.63 -44.04 -9.60
C THR A 29 -18.92 -43.90 -8.24
N MET A 30 -17.63 -44.18 -8.19
CA MET A 30 -16.79 -44.06 -6.97
C MET A 30 -16.42 -42.60 -6.65
N HIS A 31 -17.41 -41.72 -6.71
CA HIS A 31 -17.25 -40.27 -6.57
C HIS A 31 -18.01 -39.70 -5.37
N LEU A 32 -18.46 -40.54 -4.45
CA LEU A 32 -19.11 -40.07 -3.22
C LEU A 32 -18.05 -39.86 -2.14
N TYR A 33 -17.75 -38.59 -1.87
CA TYR A 33 -16.98 -38.18 -0.70
C TYR A 33 -17.88 -38.16 0.52
N ILE A 34 -17.39 -38.63 1.68
CA ILE A 34 -18.07 -38.54 2.98
C ILE A 34 -17.08 -38.03 4.04
N SER A 35 -17.35 -36.85 4.57
CA SER A 35 -16.63 -36.27 5.69
C SER A 35 -16.85 -37.09 6.95
N LYS A 36 -15.78 -37.59 7.57
CA LYS A 36 -15.86 -38.34 8.82
C LYS A 36 -16.20 -37.44 10.02
N ALA A 37 -15.74 -36.20 10.01
CA ALA A 37 -15.95 -35.25 11.11
C ALA A 37 -17.37 -34.65 11.11
N LYS A 38 -17.89 -34.29 9.94
CA LYS A 38 -19.17 -33.58 9.81
C LYS A 38 -20.32 -34.46 9.29
N GLY A 39 -20.01 -35.67 8.83
CA GLY A 39 -20.98 -36.54 8.16
C GLY A 39 -21.47 -36.01 6.80
N LEU A 40 -20.93 -34.90 6.31
CA LEU A 40 -21.29 -34.33 5.00
C LEU A 40 -20.86 -35.28 3.88
N TYR A 41 -21.79 -35.66 3.00
CA TYR A 41 -21.47 -36.38 1.78
C TYR A 41 -21.71 -35.52 0.55
N HIS A 42 -20.88 -35.71 -0.48
CA HIS A 42 -21.00 -35.02 -1.75
C HIS A 42 -20.51 -35.92 -2.89
N CYS A 43 -21.34 -36.14 -3.89
CA CYS A 43 -20.99 -36.85 -5.10
C CYS A 43 -20.49 -35.85 -6.16
N PHE A 44 -19.21 -35.95 -6.50
CA PHE A 44 -18.58 -35.06 -7.49
C PHE A 44 -18.73 -35.54 -8.95
N TYR A 45 -19.51 -36.59 -9.20
CA TYR A 45 -19.90 -36.98 -10.56
C TYR A 45 -20.89 -35.96 -11.15
N ALA A 46 -20.58 -35.44 -12.34
CA ALA A 46 -21.36 -34.44 -13.05
C ALA A 46 -22.84 -34.85 -13.22
N GLY A 47 -23.75 -33.92 -12.90
CA GLY A 47 -25.21 -34.14 -12.97
C GLY A 47 -25.81 -35.02 -11.88
N CYS A 48 -24.98 -35.55 -10.95
CA CYS A 48 -25.49 -36.40 -9.88
C CYS A 48 -26.18 -35.59 -8.78
N GLU A 49 -25.76 -34.37 -8.46
CA GLU A 49 -26.34 -33.52 -7.39
C GLU A 49 -26.55 -34.25 -6.04
N PHE A 50 -25.85 -35.37 -5.82
CA PHE A 50 -26.06 -36.20 -4.65
C PHE A 50 -25.17 -35.71 -3.52
N ASN A 51 -25.69 -34.79 -2.72
CA ASN A 51 -25.02 -34.20 -1.57
C ASN A 51 -25.96 -34.11 -0.37
N GLY A 52 -25.41 -33.87 0.82
CA GLY A 52 -26.20 -33.74 2.05
C GLY A 52 -25.41 -34.12 3.28
N ILE A 53 -26.11 -34.32 4.40
CA ILE A 53 -25.53 -34.81 5.64
C ILE A 53 -25.97 -36.26 5.83
N LEU A 54 -25.02 -37.16 6.05
CA LEU A 54 -25.24 -38.61 6.13
C LEU A 54 -26.27 -38.96 7.20
N THR A 55 -26.29 -38.24 8.33
CA THR A 55 -27.31 -38.42 9.37
C THR A 55 -28.72 -38.14 8.88
N ASP A 56 -28.90 -37.16 7.99
CA ASP A 56 -30.22 -36.78 7.49
C ASP A 56 -30.66 -37.71 6.36
N TYR A 57 -29.72 -38.09 5.48
CA TYR A 57 -29.97 -39.16 4.50
C TYR A 57 -30.35 -40.49 5.15
N CYS A 58 -29.69 -40.84 6.27
CA CYS A 58 -30.02 -42.03 7.05
C CYS A 58 -31.37 -41.90 7.80
N LYS A 59 -31.85 -40.68 8.10
CA LYS A 59 -33.20 -40.47 8.69
C LYS A 59 -34.29 -40.64 7.62
N ASP A 60 -34.07 -40.11 6.43
CA ASP A 60 -35.06 -40.12 5.34
C ASP A 60 -35.25 -41.50 4.70
N LYS A 61 -34.26 -42.41 4.82
CA LYS A 61 -34.26 -43.72 4.16
C LYS A 61 -34.39 -44.95 5.08
N ARG A 62 -34.82 -44.83 6.34
CA ARG A 62 -34.98 -46.02 7.20
C ARG A 62 -36.05 -47.00 6.67
N PRO A 63 -35.72 -48.27 6.34
CA PRO A 63 -36.63 -49.37 6.60
C PRO A 63 -36.68 -49.59 8.12
N MET A 64 -37.84 -49.96 8.64
CA MET A 64 -38.06 -50.25 10.07
C MET A 64 -36.90 -51.00 10.73
N PHE A 65 -36.22 -50.35 11.68
CA PHE A 65 -35.80 -51.00 12.91
C PHE A 65 -36.23 -50.09 14.07
N SER A 66 -37.02 -50.68 14.96
CA SER A 66 -37.70 -50.08 16.11
C SER A 66 -36.72 -49.52 17.13
N TYR A 67 -37.03 -48.35 17.72
CA TYR A 67 -37.28 -48.18 19.16
C TYR A 67 -37.70 -46.72 19.49
N ARG A 68 -38.31 -46.57 20.67
CA ARG A 68 -39.40 -45.66 21.11
C ARG A 68 -39.18 -44.13 21.13
N LYS A 69 -40.33 -43.44 21.05
CA LYS A 69 -40.64 -42.01 21.24
C LYS A 69 -40.21 -41.39 22.60
N GLY A 70 -39.85 -40.11 22.54
CA GLY A 70 -39.99 -39.08 23.58
C GLY A 70 -39.81 -37.68 22.96
N ASP A 71 -40.78 -36.78 23.18
CA ASP A 71 -41.03 -35.47 22.49
C ASP A 71 -40.03 -34.32 22.86
N PRO A 72 -40.30 -33.02 22.57
CA PRO A 72 -40.03 -32.30 21.31
C PRO A 72 -39.08 -31.08 21.49
N SER A 73 -38.73 -30.45 20.35
CA SER A 73 -37.80 -29.32 20.10
C SER A 73 -37.97 -28.06 20.99
N PRO A 74 -37.02 -27.09 20.97
CA PRO A 74 -37.11 -26.03 19.94
C PRO A 74 -35.79 -25.42 19.41
N ALA A 75 -35.90 -24.91 18.18
CA ALA A 75 -35.19 -23.77 17.58
C ALA A 75 -33.65 -23.83 17.41
N ALA A 76 -33.21 -24.14 16.18
CA ALA A 76 -31.91 -23.71 15.67
C ALA A 76 -32.14 -22.64 14.59
N GLY A 77 -31.69 -21.43 14.89
CA GLY A 77 -31.79 -20.27 14.02
C GLY A 77 -31.06 -20.46 12.69
N THR A 78 -31.66 -19.92 11.64
CA THR A 78 -31.07 -19.73 10.33
C THR A 78 -29.87 -18.78 10.43
N TYR A 79 -28.66 -19.34 10.39
CA TYR A 79 -27.44 -18.56 10.18
C TYR A 79 -27.28 -18.31 8.68
N ARG A 80 -27.50 -17.07 8.23
CA ARG A 80 -27.13 -16.59 6.89
C ARG A 80 -25.77 -15.89 6.98
N PRO A 81 -24.76 -16.25 6.17
CA PRO A 81 -23.59 -15.40 6.00
C PRO A 81 -23.97 -14.19 5.12
N SER A 82 -23.75 -12.99 5.63
CA SER A 82 -23.88 -11.74 4.89
C SER A 82 -22.76 -11.63 3.85
N GLY A 83 -23.08 -11.91 2.59
CA GLY A 83 -22.23 -11.59 1.45
C GLY A 83 -22.72 -10.32 0.76
N ASN A 84 -22.06 -9.19 1.03
CA ASN A 84 -22.11 -8.02 0.15
C ASN A 84 -21.18 -8.30 -1.03
N ARG A 85 -21.74 -8.69 -2.18
CA ARG A 85 -21.08 -8.50 -3.48
C ARG A 85 -22.08 -7.85 -4.42
N ASN A 86 -21.65 -6.70 -4.96
CA ASN A 86 -22.32 -5.92 -5.97
C ASN A 86 -22.84 -6.80 -7.10
N THR A 87 -24.15 -6.90 -7.20
CA THR A 87 -24.84 -7.43 -8.38
C THR A 87 -24.94 -6.32 -9.41
N GLU A 88 -23.97 -6.25 -10.32
CA GLU A 88 -24.18 -5.65 -11.63
C GLU A 88 -23.87 -6.69 -12.71
N ASN A 89 -24.95 -7.10 -13.40
CA ASN A 89 -25.00 -7.80 -14.69
C ASN A 89 -23.98 -8.92 -14.95
N SER A 90 -24.35 -10.17 -14.64
CA SER A 90 -23.73 -11.33 -15.31
C SER A 90 -24.80 -12.33 -15.78
N VAL A 91 -24.63 -12.72 -17.03
CA VAL A 91 -25.31 -13.82 -17.73
C VAL A 91 -25.26 -15.08 -16.86
N ASN A 92 -26.29 -15.95 -16.97
CA ASN A 92 -26.38 -17.28 -16.34
C ASN A 92 -25.23 -18.21 -16.80
N GLU A 93 -23.99 -17.95 -16.40
CA GLU A 93 -22.85 -18.83 -16.61
C GLU A 93 -22.68 -19.73 -15.38
N VAL A 94 -22.70 -21.05 -15.60
CA VAL A 94 -22.42 -22.03 -14.55
C VAL A 94 -20.92 -22.01 -14.27
N PRO A 95 -20.47 -21.81 -13.00
CA PRO A 95 -19.06 -21.82 -12.66
C PRO A 95 -18.39 -23.13 -13.08
N MET A 96 -17.20 -23.04 -13.68
CA MET A 96 -16.40 -24.22 -14.01
C MET A 96 -16.04 -24.98 -12.74
N MET A 97 -16.02 -26.32 -12.79
CA MET A 97 -15.57 -27.20 -11.69
C MET A 97 -14.31 -27.97 -12.08
N PRO A 98 -13.53 -28.55 -11.14
CA PRO A 98 -12.30 -29.29 -11.48
C PRO A 98 -12.57 -30.45 -12.46
N GLY A 99 -13.75 -31.08 -12.34
CA GLY A 99 -14.18 -32.15 -13.22
C GLY A 99 -14.45 -31.75 -14.68
N ASP A 100 -14.60 -30.46 -14.98
CA ASP A 100 -14.86 -29.95 -16.33
C ASP A 100 -13.59 -29.83 -17.19
N TYR A 101 -12.41 -29.92 -16.57
CA TYR A 101 -11.15 -29.96 -17.30
C TYR A 101 -11.05 -31.26 -18.11
N LYS A 102 -10.91 -31.11 -19.43
CA LYS A 102 -10.81 -32.25 -20.35
C LYS A 102 -9.41 -32.83 -20.28
N ALA A 103 -9.32 -34.16 -20.32
CA ALA A 103 -8.04 -34.83 -20.41
C ALA A 103 -7.35 -34.54 -21.74
N LEU A 104 -6.03 -34.43 -21.72
CA LEU A 104 -5.21 -34.38 -22.92
C LEU A 104 -5.45 -35.60 -23.80
N ALA A 105 -5.43 -35.38 -25.11
CA ALA A 105 -5.54 -36.47 -26.07
C ALA A 105 -4.40 -37.49 -25.84
N PRO A 106 -4.68 -38.82 -25.83
CA PRO A 106 -3.66 -39.83 -25.63
C PRO A 106 -2.49 -39.74 -26.62
N THR A 107 -2.74 -39.26 -27.83
CA THR A 107 -1.74 -39.03 -28.87
C THR A 107 -0.71 -37.94 -28.54
N VAL A 108 -1.07 -36.97 -27.69
CA VAL A 108 -0.15 -35.95 -27.18
C VAL A 108 0.76 -36.57 -26.12
N LEU A 109 0.16 -37.25 -25.14
CA LEU A 109 0.90 -37.90 -24.04
C LEU A 109 1.87 -38.97 -24.52
N GLN A 110 1.52 -39.75 -25.55
CA GLN A 110 2.40 -40.76 -26.14
C GLN A 110 3.69 -40.18 -26.73
N LYS A 111 3.73 -38.89 -27.08
CA LYS A 111 4.93 -38.21 -27.60
C LYS A 111 5.86 -37.73 -26.49
N ILE A 112 5.32 -37.56 -25.28
CA ILE A 112 6.08 -37.09 -24.12
C ILE A 112 6.76 -38.31 -23.49
N LYS A 113 8.10 -38.31 -23.48
CA LYS A 113 8.89 -39.34 -22.81
C LYS A 113 9.08 -38.95 -21.35
N PRO A 114 8.81 -39.81 -20.35
CA PRO A 114 9.17 -39.52 -18.96
C PRO A 114 10.68 -39.37 -18.84
N LEU A 115 11.16 -38.51 -17.93
CA LEU A 115 12.59 -38.48 -17.64
C LEU A 115 13.04 -39.83 -17.07
N ASP A 116 14.09 -40.38 -17.65
CA ASP A 116 14.73 -41.61 -17.16
C ASP A 116 15.75 -41.24 -16.07
N GLY A 117 15.96 -42.11 -15.08
CA GLY A 117 17.01 -41.98 -14.06
C GLY A 117 18.32 -42.69 -14.43
N SER A 118 18.34 -43.49 -15.50
CA SER A 118 19.51 -44.29 -15.89
C SER A 118 20.71 -43.40 -16.24
N PRO A 119 21.91 -43.69 -15.71
CA PRO A 119 23.15 -42.99 -16.06
C PRO A 119 23.57 -43.24 -17.53
N ASP A 120 23.21 -44.38 -18.10
CA ASP A 120 23.62 -44.81 -19.46
C ASP A 120 22.67 -44.30 -20.57
N CYS A 121 21.93 -43.22 -20.31
CA CYS A 121 20.94 -42.69 -21.26
C CYS A 121 21.63 -42.05 -22.47
N THR A 122 21.34 -42.54 -23.67
CA THR A 122 21.89 -42.00 -24.94
C THR A 122 20.88 -41.17 -25.75
N ASP A 123 19.66 -40.97 -25.25
CA ASP A 123 18.62 -40.20 -25.94
C ASP A 123 18.95 -38.70 -25.89
N SER A 124 19.09 -38.07 -27.06
CA SER A 124 19.53 -36.68 -27.17
C SER A 124 18.57 -35.68 -26.51
N ASP A 125 17.26 -35.96 -26.49
CA ASP A 125 16.28 -35.04 -25.89
C ASP A 125 16.30 -35.18 -24.36
N GLN A 126 16.48 -36.40 -23.84
CA GLN A 126 16.70 -36.66 -22.40
C GLN A 126 17.95 -35.92 -21.91
N LEU A 127 19.07 -36.06 -22.63
CA LEU A 127 20.32 -35.42 -22.26
C LEU A 127 20.21 -33.88 -22.25
N ALA A 128 19.52 -33.30 -23.24
CA ALA A 128 19.27 -31.86 -23.28
C ALA A 128 18.38 -31.39 -22.11
N ALA A 129 17.31 -32.13 -21.80
CA ALA A 129 16.43 -31.83 -20.67
C ALA A 129 17.15 -31.94 -19.32
N ARG A 130 17.94 -33.00 -19.12
CA ARG A 130 18.73 -33.21 -17.90
C ARG A 130 19.75 -32.11 -17.69
N ARG A 131 20.48 -31.71 -18.75
CA ARG A 131 21.42 -30.58 -18.69
C ARG A 131 20.71 -29.28 -18.34
N TYR A 132 19.58 -28.99 -18.99
CA TYR A 132 18.79 -27.80 -18.68
C TYR A 132 18.40 -27.74 -17.20
N LEU A 133 17.89 -28.85 -16.64
CA LEU A 133 17.48 -28.93 -15.23
C LEU A 133 18.68 -28.74 -14.29
N ALA A 134 19.80 -29.40 -14.56
CA ALA A 134 21.02 -29.24 -13.78
C ALA A 134 21.51 -27.78 -13.77
N ASP A 135 21.51 -27.11 -14.93
CA ASP A 135 21.88 -25.70 -15.05
C ASP A 135 20.86 -24.76 -14.36
N GLN A 136 19.64 -25.22 -14.08
CA GLN A 136 18.66 -24.50 -13.24
C GLN A 136 18.78 -24.84 -11.74
N GLY A 137 19.71 -25.73 -11.35
CA GLY A 137 19.86 -26.18 -9.97
C GLY A 137 18.75 -27.15 -9.53
N ILE A 138 18.11 -27.85 -10.47
CA ILE A 138 17.03 -28.82 -10.19
C ILE A 138 17.57 -30.23 -10.36
N SER A 139 17.42 -31.08 -9.34
CA SER A 139 17.86 -32.46 -9.40
C SER A 139 16.97 -33.30 -10.32
N LEU A 140 17.55 -34.33 -10.93
CA LEU A 140 16.79 -35.28 -11.74
C LEU A 140 15.70 -35.99 -10.91
N ALA A 141 15.96 -36.25 -9.63
CA ALA A 141 15.01 -36.87 -8.71
C ALA A 141 13.76 -35.98 -8.53
N THR A 142 13.94 -34.69 -8.27
CA THR A 142 12.83 -33.72 -8.15
C THR A 142 12.06 -33.62 -9.45
N ALA A 143 12.74 -33.53 -10.60
CA ALA A 143 12.07 -33.45 -11.90
C ALA A 143 11.23 -34.71 -12.21
N ILE A 144 11.73 -35.91 -11.88
CA ILE A 144 10.97 -37.16 -12.02
C ILE A 144 9.77 -37.18 -11.07
N ALA A 145 9.95 -36.76 -9.81
CA ALA A 145 8.88 -36.67 -8.81
C ALA A 145 7.78 -35.67 -9.22
N ALA A 146 8.15 -34.58 -9.90
CA ALA A 146 7.24 -33.58 -10.46
C ALA A 146 6.65 -33.98 -11.84
N HIS A 147 6.90 -35.22 -12.29
CA HIS A 147 6.40 -35.75 -13.56
C HIS A 147 6.81 -34.94 -14.80
N ILE A 148 8.01 -34.37 -14.78
CA ILE A 148 8.56 -33.69 -15.94
C ILE A 148 8.91 -34.72 -17.03
N GLY A 149 8.49 -34.41 -18.24
CA GLY A 149 8.81 -35.18 -19.44
C GLY A 149 9.81 -34.46 -20.35
N CYS A 150 10.21 -35.15 -21.41
CA CYS A 150 11.02 -34.59 -22.49
C CYS A 150 10.52 -35.09 -23.84
N LEU A 151 10.69 -34.26 -24.87
CA LEU A 151 10.38 -34.60 -26.25
C LEU A 151 11.02 -33.60 -27.21
N ARG A 152 10.98 -33.91 -28.48
CA ARG A 152 11.28 -32.96 -29.54
C ARG A 152 9.98 -32.36 -30.08
N HIS A 153 9.81 -31.03 -29.98
CA HIS A 153 8.53 -30.38 -30.27
C HIS A 153 8.67 -29.00 -30.89
N TYR A 154 7.60 -28.54 -31.56
CA TYR A 154 7.52 -27.20 -32.13
C TYR A 154 7.32 -26.18 -31.01
N CYS A 155 8.20 -25.19 -30.92
CA CYS A 155 8.02 -24.03 -30.05
C CYS A 155 7.90 -22.75 -30.87
N ILE A 156 7.14 -21.79 -30.33
CA ILE A 156 6.96 -20.46 -30.91
C ILE A 156 8.27 -19.69 -30.67
N THR A 157 8.87 -19.21 -31.76
CA THR A 157 10.13 -18.46 -31.78
C THR A 157 9.93 -16.95 -31.96
N LYS A 158 8.77 -16.56 -32.50
CA LYS A 158 8.35 -15.17 -32.64
C LYS A 158 6.88 -15.05 -32.26
N ASN A 159 6.59 -14.20 -31.27
CA ASN A 159 5.21 -13.89 -30.87
C ASN A 159 4.62 -12.84 -31.83
N SER A 160 3.57 -13.22 -32.56
CA SER A 160 2.66 -12.33 -33.29
C SER A 160 1.23 -12.68 -32.87
N GLU A 161 0.34 -11.67 -32.84
CA GLU A 161 -1.10 -11.85 -32.62
C GLU A 161 -1.75 -12.62 -33.79
N ASP A 162 -1.20 -12.49 -35.00
CA ASP A 162 -1.63 -13.28 -36.14
C ASP A 162 -0.91 -14.64 -36.14
N LYS A 163 -1.67 -15.72 -35.96
CA LYS A 163 -1.16 -17.09 -35.94
C LYS A 163 -0.41 -17.46 -37.22
N ARG A 164 -0.69 -16.80 -38.35
CA ARG A 164 -0.01 -17.03 -39.64
C ARG A 164 1.42 -16.49 -39.67
N GLU A 165 1.75 -15.55 -38.79
CA GLU A 165 3.07 -14.92 -38.70
C GLU A 165 3.94 -15.48 -37.58
N GLN A 166 3.41 -16.41 -36.79
CA GLN A 166 4.18 -17.10 -35.75
C GLN A 166 5.21 -18.03 -36.40
N ALA A 167 6.49 -17.70 -36.23
CA ALA A 167 7.57 -18.59 -36.61
C ALA A 167 7.68 -19.71 -35.57
N SER A 168 7.60 -20.98 -36.01
CA SER A 168 7.82 -22.14 -35.15
C SER A 168 9.03 -22.94 -35.62
N SER A 169 9.76 -23.52 -34.68
CA SER A 169 10.90 -24.40 -34.95
C SER A 169 10.91 -25.54 -33.95
N VAL A 170 11.55 -26.64 -34.33
CA VAL A 170 11.57 -27.88 -33.54
C VAL A 170 12.79 -27.86 -32.62
N PHE A 171 12.56 -28.03 -31.33
CA PHE A 171 13.62 -28.04 -30.32
C PHE A 171 13.49 -29.28 -29.42
N PRO A 172 14.59 -29.74 -28.80
CA PRO A 172 14.50 -30.57 -27.60
C PRO A 172 13.86 -29.74 -26.48
N CYS A 173 12.82 -30.26 -25.85
CA CYS A 173 12.02 -29.55 -24.86
C CYS A 173 11.83 -30.38 -23.60
N ILE A 174 11.77 -29.69 -22.47
CA ILE A 174 11.11 -30.20 -21.27
C ILE A 174 9.61 -29.99 -21.39
N ALA A 175 8.85 -30.92 -20.82
CA ALA A 175 7.40 -30.91 -20.81
C ALA A 175 6.89 -30.88 -19.37
N TYR A 176 6.19 -29.80 -19.03
CA TYR A 176 5.45 -29.64 -17.79
C TYR A 176 4.04 -30.19 -18.01
N VAL A 177 3.80 -31.44 -17.62
CA VAL A 177 2.47 -32.05 -17.68
C VAL A 177 1.69 -31.64 -16.44
N ASN A 178 0.53 -31.02 -16.63
CA ASN A 178 -0.31 -30.57 -15.53
C ASN A 178 -1.49 -31.52 -15.30
N TYR A 179 -1.85 -31.70 -14.03
CA TYR A 179 -2.87 -32.66 -13.60
C TYR A 179 -3.97 -31.98 -12.80
N VAL A 180 -5.20 -32.46 -12.99
CA VAL A 180 -6.38 -32.12 -12.18
C VAL A 180 -7.10 -33.44 -11.87
N ASP A 181 -7.29 -33.74 -10.59
CA ASP A 181 -7.80 -35.04 -10.12
C ASP A 181 -6.98 -36.22 -10.65
N GLY A 182 -5.66 -36.06 -10.73
CA GLY A 182 -4.73 -37.06 -11.27
C GLY A 182 -4.87 -37.29 -12.78
N ARG A 183 -5.68 -36.50 -13.49
CA ARG A 183 -5.85 -36.59 -14.95
C ARG A 183 -4.96 -35.55 -15.64
N PRO A 184 -4.17 -35.92 -16.65
CA PRO A 184 -3.36 -34.96 -17.40
C PRO A 184 -4.28 -34.07 -18.24
N VAL A 185 -4.31 -32.76 -17.97
CA VAL A 185 -5.26 -31.82 -18.58
C VAL A 185 -4.60 -30.79 -19.49
N ASN A 186 -3.32 -30.48 -19.33
CA ASN A 186 -2.56 -29.65 -20.26
C ASN A 186 -1.07 -29.95 -20.15
N ALA A 187 -0.31 -29.63 -21.20
CA ALA A 187 1.14 -29.81 -21.23
C ALA A 187 1.80 -28.57 -21.83
N LYS A 188 2.74 -27.98 -21.10
CA LYS A 188 3.53 -26.83 -21.55
C LYS A 188 4.94 -27.29 -21.89
N TYR A 189 5.45 -26.87 -23.03
CA TYR A 189 6.75 -27.27 -23.55
C TYR A 189 7.69 -26.07 -23.56
N ARG A 190 8.91 -26.26 -23.08
CA ARG A 190 9.96 -25.23 -23.07
C ARG A 190 11.23 -25.77 -23.70
N SER A 191 11.78 -25.02 -24.66
CA SER A 191 13.04 -25.38 -25.31
C SER A 191 14.18 -25.46 -24.30
N CYS A 192 14.98 -26.52 -24.44
CA CYS A 192 16.22 -26.77 -23.71
C CYS A 192 17.45 -26.38 -24.53
N SER A 193 17.28 -25.67 -25.65
CA SER A 193 18.40 -25.20 -26.45
C SER A 193 19.00 -23.92 -25.86
N PRO A 194 20.34 -23.84 -25.74
CA PRO A 194 21.05 -22.60 -25.44
C PRO A 194 20.72 -21.50 -26.46
N SER A 195 20.67 -20.26 -26.00
CA SER A 195 20.48 -19.08 -26.84
C SER A 195 21.77 -18.77 -27.62
N PRO A 196 21.72 -18.45 -28.92
CA PRO A 196 22.91 -18.14 -29.73
C PRO A 196 23.67 -16.85 -29.37
N SER A 197 23.28 -16.13 -28.33
CA SER A 197 23.77 -14.77 -28.01
C SER A 197 24.45 -14.74 -26.65
N ALA A 198 25.61 -15.39 -26.55
CA ALA A 198 26.56 -15.20 -25.46
C ALA A 198 27.96 -15.22 -26.07
N GLY A 199 28.39 -14.08 -26.63
CA GLY A 199 29.71 -13.91 -27.22
C GLY A 199 29.68 -13.13 -28.52
N THR A 200 29.54 -11.80 -28.43
CA THR A 200 30.06 -10.75 -29.35
C THR A 200 29.22 -9.48 -29.18
N GLY A 201 29.56 -8.67 -28.18
CA GLY A 201 29.19 -7.25 -28.19
C GLY A 201 30.07 -6.54 -29.21
N ALA A 202 29.64 -6.49 -30.48
CA ALA A 202 30.19 -5.57 -31.47
C ALA A 202 29.07 -5.11 -32.39
N SER A 203 28.73 -3.83 -32.23
CA SER A 203 27.88 -3.03 -33.11
C SER A 203 28.22 -3.28 -34.58
N ALA A 204 27.26 -3.80 -35.36
CA ALA A 204 27.32 -3.79 -36.81
C ALA A 204 27.11 -2.36 -37.31
N ASN A 205 28.22 -1.62 -37.48
CA ASN A 205 28.35 -0.50 -38.42
C ASN A 205 29.83 -0.10 -38.54
N SER A 206 30.56 -0.69 -39.50
CA SER A 206 31.58 -0.05 -40.36
C SER A 206 32.35 -1.09 -41.19
N PRO A 207 32.81 -0.73 -42.41
CA PRO A 207 33.27 -1.71 -43.41
C PRO A 207 34.74 -2.10 -43.26
N ALA A 208 35.06 -3.20 -43.94
CA ALA A 208 36.33 -3.92 -44.00
C ALA A 208 37.61 -3.07 -44.03
N ALA A 209 38.59 -3.46 -43.21
CA ALA A 209 40.00 -3.24 -43.45
C ALA A 209 40.81 -4.44 -42.94
N SER A 210 41.64 -4.97 -43.83
CA SER A 210 42.61 -6.06 -43.67
C SER A 210 43.74 -5.71 -42.69
N GLY A 211 44.17 -6.66 -41.86
CA GLY A 211 45.40 -6.56 -41.07
C GLY A 211 45.65 -7.82 -40.24
N GLU A 212 46.90 -8.26 -40.21
CA GLU A 212 47.38 -9.58 -39.79
C GLU A 212 47.32 -9.86 -38.26
N ALA A 213 47.39 -11.15 -37.93
CA ALA A 213 47.21 -11.71 -36.59
C ALA A 213 48.47 -11.61 -35.71
N GLU A 214 48.26 -11.31 -34.42
CA GLU A 214 49.18 -11.66 -33.33
C GLU A 214 48.43 -12.42 -32.23
N ILE A 215 49.08 -13.47 -31.69
CA ILE A 215 48.59 -14.37 -30.64
C ILE A 215 49.23 -13.95 -29.30
N PRO A 216 48.45 -13.85 -28.22
CA PRO A 216 48.88 -14.44 -26.93
C PRO A 216 47.68 -15.11 -26.21
N ASP A 217 47.69 -16.42 -26.00
CA ASP A 217 48.30 -17.21 -24.91
C ASP A 217 47.55 -17.15 -23.56
N GLY A 218 46.98 -18.32 -23.21
CA GLY A 218 46.68 -18.87 -21.89
C GLY A 218 46.14 -17.98 -20.74
N THR A 219 44.82 -17.94 -20.57
CA THR A 219 44.18 -17.81 -19.23
C THR A 219 42.84 -18.55 -19.19
N THR A 220 42.66 -19.33 -18.12
CA THR A 220 41.48 -20.10 -17.71
C THR A 220 40.15 -19.40 -18.00
N THR A 221 39.32 -20.00 -18.86
CA THR A 221 37.96 -19.56 -19.12
C THR A 221 37.06 -19.86 -17.92
N GLU A 222 36.68 -18.82 -17.17
CA GLU A 222 35.45 -18.86 -16.37
C GLU A 222 34.29 -19.17 -17.34
N GLU A 223 33.65 -20.33 -17.19
CA GLU A 223 32.50 -20.71 -18.03
C GLU A 223 31.35 -19.74 -17.76
N SER A 224 31.13 -18.82 -18.70
CA SER A 224 29.98 -17.92 -18.68
C SER A 224 28.67 -18.72 -18.58
N PRO A 225 27.71 -18.32 -17.73
CA PRO A 225 26.49 -19.09 -17.50
C PRO A 225 25.69 -19.26 -18.80
N VAL A 226 25.30 -20.51 -19.08
CA VAL A 226 24.53 -20.86 -20.28
C VAL A 226 23.13 -20.23 -20.19
N THR A 227 22.85 -19.30 -21.11
CA THR A 227 21.51 -18.70 -21.24
C THR A 227 20.67 -19.53 -22.19
N TYR A 228 19.51 -20.01 -21.75
CA TYR A 228 18.62 -20.83 -22.57
C TYR A 228 17.57 -20.02 -23.33
N SER A 229 17.11 -20.54 -24.46
CA SER A 229 16.09 -19.88 -25.28
C SER A 229 14.76 -19.74 -24.54
N LYS A 230 14.00 -18.68 -24.85
CA LYS A 230 12.67 -18.44 -24.26
C LYS A 230 11.51 -19.06 -25.04
N PHE A 231 11.79 -19.96 -25.97
CA PHE A 231 10.79 -20.54 -26.87
C PHE A 231 9.94 -21.58 -26.17
N TRP A 232 8.62 -21.48 -26.34
CA TRP A 232 7.66 -22.36 -25.69
C TRP A 232 6.45 -22.66 -26.58
N SER A 233 5.67 -23.66 -26.21
CA SER A 233 4.36 -23.98 -26.78
C SER A 233 3.51 -24.71 -25.73
N GLN A 234 2.22 -24.91 -26.00
CA GLN A 234 1.31 -25.56 -25.06
C GLN A 234 0.21 -26.33 -25.81
N ASP A 235 -0.08 -27.53 -25.34
CA ASP A 235 -1.29 -28.27 -25.67
C ASP A 235 -2.28 -28.18 -24.51
N SER A 236 -3.49 -27.67 -24.78
CA SER A 236 -4.60 -27.69 -23.81
C SER A 236 -5.95 -27.85 -24.51
N PRO A 237 -6.80 -28.81 -24.10
CA PRO A 237 -8.17 -28.97 -24.59
C PRO A 237 -9.18 -28.06 -23.87
N THR A 238 -8.76 -27.39 -22.79
CA THR A 238 -9.60 -26.49 -21.97
C THR A 238 -8.93 -25.13 -21.82
N THR A 239 -9.72 -24.07 -21.95
CA THR A 239 -9.31 -22.68 -21.71
C THR A 239 -10.30 -22.06 -20.72
N PRO A 240 -9.83 -21.38 -19.64
CA PRO A 240 -8.43 -21.21 -19.26
C PRO A 240 -7.76 -22.53 -18.87
N CYS A 241 -6.42 -22.57 -18.89
CA CYS A 241 -5.68 -23.69 -18.34
C CYS A 241 -5.75 -23.65 -16.80
N ALA A 242 -5.72 -24.83 -16.17
CA ALA A 242 -5.58 -24.92 -14.72
C ALA A 242 -4.19 -24.42 -14.26
N PRO A 243 -4.06 -23.84 -13.05
CA PRO A 243 -2.76 -23.55 -12.45
C PRO A 243 -1.87 -24.79 -12.45
N TYR A 244 -0.58 -24.62 -12.72
CA TYR A 244 0.35 -25.75 -12.75
C TYR A 244 0.50 -26.34 -11.35
N ASN A 245 0.46 -27.67 -11.25
CA ASN A 245 0.56 -28.43 -10.00
C ASN A 245 -0.58 -28.17 -8.99
N ILE A 246 -1.76 -27.75 -9.45
CA ILE A 246 -2.91 -27.49 -8.56
C ILE A 246 -3.36 -28.72 -7.75
N ASP A 247 -3.06 -29.93 -8.22
CA ASP A 247 -3.31 -31.17 -7.49
C ASP A 247 -2.53 -31.27 -6.16
N CYS A 248 -1.51 -30.45 -5.94
CA CYS A 248 -0.80 -30.40 -4.66
C CYS A 248 -1.67 -29.90 -3.49
N ILE A 249 -2.83 -29.29 -3.78
CA ILE A 249 -3.84 -28.89 -2.80
C ILE A 249 -5.16 -29.64 -2.98
N ASN A 250 -5.20 -30.71 -3.77
CA ASN A 250 -6.44 -31.45 -4.00
C ASN A 250 -6.88 -32.15 -2.70
N PRO A 251 -8.10 -31.87 -2.18
CA PRO A 251 -8.60 -32.50 -0.95
C PRO A 251 -8.66 -34.03 -0.97
N LEU A 252 -8.61 -34.64 -2.17
CA LEU A 252 -8.56 -36.10 -2.35
C LEU A 252 -7.13 -36.67 -2.27
N LEU A 253 -6.11 -35.84 -2.43
CA LEU A 253 -4.69 -36.23 -2.50
C LEU A 253 -3.86 -35.75 -1.30
N VAL A 254 -4.38 -34.78 -0.55
CA VAL A 254 -3.74 -34.18 0.63
C VAL A 254 -4.28 -34.84 1.90
N GLU A 255 -3.38 -35.14 2.85
CA GLU A 255 -3.73 -35.80 4.11
C GLU A 255 -4.11 -34.77 5.19
N GLU A 256 -3.49 -33.59 5.09
CA GLU A 256 -3.63 -32.45 5.97
C GLU A 256 -5.04 -31.81 5.85
N GLU A 257 -5.68 -31.52 6.98
CA GLU A 257 -7.03 -30.89 7.02
C GLU A 257 -6.99 -29.41 6.64
N THR A 258 -5.86 -28.76 6.91
CA THR A 258 -5.56 -27.37 6.58
C THR A 258 -4.14 -27.30 6.07
N ILE A 259 -3.94 -26.62 4.95
CA ILE A 259 -2.62 -26.39 4.36
C ILE A 259 -2.13 -25.05 4.89
N PRO A 260 -1.07 -25.02 5.73
CA PRO A 260 -0.65 -23.76 6.36
C PRO A 260 -0.26 -22.69 5.33
N ARG A 261 0.36 -23.12 4.22
CA ARG A 261 0.89 -22.20 3.22
C ARG A 261 0.85 -22.83 1.83
N LEU A 262 0.34 -22.07 0.87
CA LEU A 262 0.47 -22.33 -0.56
C LEU A 262 1.39 -21.26 -1.17
N ILE A 263 2.41 -21.68 -1.91
CA ILE A 263 3.30 -20.75 -2.61
C ILE A 263 2.85 -20.61 -4.06
N ILE A 264 2.68 -19.37 -4.52
CA ILE A 264 2.31 -19.04 -5.90
C ILE A 264 3.46 -18.29 -6.56
N VAL A 265 3.93 -18.84 -7.69
CA VAL A 265 4.97 -18.25 -8.55
C VAL A 265 4.45 -17.95 -9.96
N GLU A 266 5.21 -17.21 -10.75
CA GLU A 266 4.83 -16.88 -12.13
C GLU A 266 4.96 -18.09 -13.07
N GLY A 267 6.09 -18.82 -13.00
CA GLY A 267 6.45 -19.85 -13.96
C GLY A 267 6.61 -21.26 -13.38
N GLY A 268 6.41 -22.27 -14.21
CA GLY A 268 6.62 -23.68 -13.83
C GLY A 268 8.07 -24.00 -13.44
N LYS A 269 9.06 -23.28 -13.99
CA LYS A 269 10.48 -23.39 -13.59
C LYS A 269 10.66 -23.05 -12.11
N ASP A 270 10.11 -21.91 -11.68
CA ASP A 270 10.20 -21.44 -10.30
C ASP A 270 9.45 -22.36 -9.33
N ALA A 271 8.37 -22.99 -9.81
CA ALA A 271 7.66 -24.00 -9.04
C ALA A 271 8.54 -25.22 -8.78
N LEU A 272 9.29 -25.69 -9.78
CA LEU A 272 10.26 -26.78 -9.61
C LEU A 272 11.43 -26.40 -8.69
N VAL A 273 11.92 -25.16 -8.77
CA VAL A 273 12.97 -24.65 -7.86
C VAL A 273 12.52 -24.71 -6.41
N LEU A 274 11.28 -24.32 -6.13
CA LEU A 274 10.72 -24.40 -4.78
C LEU A 274 10.46 -25.85 -4.33
N MET A 275 10.08 -26.75 -5.24
CA MET A 275 9.98 -28.19 -4.95
C MET A 275 11.35 -28.79 -4.59
N GLU A 276 12.41 -28.41 -5.32
CA GLU A 276 13.79 -28.79 -5.00
C GLU A 276 14.21 -28.26 -3.62
N ALA A 277 13.76 -27.06 -3.25
CA ALA A 277 13.98 -26.49 -1.92
C ALA A 277 13.14 -27.13 -0.79
N GLY A 278 12.33 -28.14 -1.10
CA GLY A 278 11.55 -28.92 -0.14
C GLY A 278 10.11 -28.46 0.06
N TYR A 279 9.61 -27.50 -0.73
CA TYR A 279 8.23 -27.04 -0.63
C TYR A 279 7.27 -27.92 -1.43
N ARG A 280 6.29 -28.51 -0.75
CA ARG A 280 5.29 -29.41 -1.34
C ARG A 280 4.13 -28.68 -2.04
N HIS A 281 3.60 -27.63 -1.39
CA HIS A 281 2.42 -26.90 -1.86
C HIS A 281 2.84 -25.67 -2.66
N VAL A 282 3.17 -25.90 -3.94
CA VAL A 282 3.63 -24.87 -4.85
C VAL A 282 2.86 -24.96 -6.16
N ILE A 283 2.33 -23.83 -6.63
CA ILE A 283 1.68 -23.72 -7.92
C ILE A 283 2.26 -22.57 -8.74
N SER A 284 2.17 -22.67 -10.07
CA SER A 284 2.39 -21.50 -10.94
C SER A 284 1.12 -21.09 -11.64
N VAL A 285 0.95 -19.80 -11.89
CA VAL A 285 -0.17 -19.31 -12.71
C VAL A 285 -0.04 -19.81 -14.16
N PRO A 286 -1.15 -20.04 -14.88
CA PRO A 286 -1.09 -20.76 -16.17
C PRO A 286 -0.36 -19.99 -17.29
N SER A 287 -0.63 -18.70 -17.40
CA SER A 287 -0.17 -17.82 -18.49
C SER A 287 0.81 -16.74 -17.99
N GLY A 288 1.51 -16.99 -16.88
CA GLY A 288 2.40 -16.01 -16.26
C GLY A 288 1.66 -14.72 -15.89
N ALA A 289 2.32 -13.57 -16.05
CA ALA A 289 1.73 -12.26 -15.76
C ALA A 289 0.45 -11.91 -16.55
N ALA A 290 0.17 -12.58 -17.66
CA ALA A 290 -1.04 -12.39 -18.47
C ALA A 290 -2.24 -13.25 -18.02
N SER A 291 -2.14 -13.94 -16.88
CA SER A 291 -3.19 -14.83 -16.40
C SER A 291 -4.42 -14.06 -15.90
N ASP A 292 -5.61 -14.49 -16.33
CA ASP A 292 -6.89 -14.06 -15.78
C ASP A 292 -7.18 -14.89 -14.51
N LEU A 293 -6.77 -14.36 -13.35
CA LEU A 293 -6.81 -15.09 -12.07
C LEU A 293 -8.23 -15.54 -11.71
N ALA A 294 -9.23 -14.70 -11.96
CA ALA A 294 -10.63 -15.02 -11.64
C ALA A 294 -11.06 -16.30 -12.37
N LYS A 295 -10.81 -16.37 -13.68
CA LYS A 295 -11.17 -17.57 -14.47
C LYS A 295 -10.29 -18.77 -14.18
N SER A 296 -8.99 -18.57 -13.95
CA SER A 296 -8.05 -19.67 -13.69
C SER A 296 -8.28 -20.36 -12.34
N PHE A 297 -8.75 -19.62 -11.33
CA PHE A 297 -8.95 -20.15 -9.98
C PHE A 297 -10.39 -20.46 -9.62
N GLU A 298 -11.38 -19.99 -10.40
CA GLU A 298 -12.82 -20.21 -10.13
C GLU A 298 -13.15 -21.66 -9.79
N ALA A 299 -12.68 -22.60 -10.62
CA ALA A 299 -12.91 -24.03 -10.44
C ALA A 299 -12.29 -24.62 -9.16
N PHE A 300 -11.29 -23.97 -8.60
CA PHE A 300 -10.52 -24.48 -7.47
C PHE A 300 -10.82 -23.75 -6.17
N THR A 301 -11.85 -22.89 -6.12
CA THR A 301 -12.23 -22.12 -4.92
C THR A 301 -12.34 -23.03 -3.68
N SER A 302 -13.09 -24.14 -3.79
CA SER A 302 -13.25 -25.09 -2.68
C SER A 302 -11.96 -25.79 -2.24
N TRP A 303 -10.97 -25.92 -3.13
CA TRP A 303 -9.65 -26.47 -2.78
C TRP A 303 -8.80 -25.41 -2.09
N LEU A 304 -8.92 -24.14 -2.49
CA LEU A 304 -8.20 -23.01 -1.90
C LEU A 304 -8.70 -22.63 -0.51
N ASP A 305 -9.92 -23.02 -0.13
CA ASP A 305 -10.51 -22.74 1.18
C ASP A 305 -9.77 -23.44 2.34
N GLN A 306 -9.11 -24.57 2.08
CA GLN A 306 -8.33 -25.29 3.09
C GLN A 306 -6.95 -24.67 3.33
N VAL A 307 -6.52 -23.75 2.46
CA VAL A 307 -5.22 -23.08 2.57
C VAL A 307 -5.36 -21.91 3.54
N GLN A 308 -4.45 -21.76 4.50
CA GLN A 308 -4.44 -20.63 5.41
C GLN A 308 -3.82 -19.41 4.73
N ASP A 309 -2.51 -19.45 4.50
CA ASP A 309 -1.75 -18.33 3.92
C ASP A 309 -1.32 -18.61 2.48
N ILE A 310 -1.22 -17.55 1.69
CA ILE A 310 -0.77 -17.58 0.30
C ILE A 310 0.52 -16.78 0.20
N VAL A 311 1.65 -17.45 0.03
CA VAL A 311 2.93 -16.77 -0.22
C VAL A 311 3.04 -16.49 -1.71
N VAL A 312 3.08 -15.21 -2.05
CA VAL A 312 3.27 -14.72 -3.42
C VAL A 312 4.77 -14.48 -3.63
N CYS A 313 5.40 -15.34 -4.42
CA CYS A 313 6.80 -15.26 -4.81
C CYS A 313 6.89 -14.91 -6.31
N GLY A 314 6.65 -13.65 -6.65
CA GLY A 314 6.64 -13.16 -8.03
C GLY A 314 7.97 -12.60 -8.51
N ASP A 315 8.10 -12.47 -9.83
CA ASP A 315 9.27 -11.86 -10.47
C ASP A 315 9.39 -10.36 -10.12
N THR A 316 10.62 -9.86 -10.06
CA THR A 316 10.90 -8.46 -9.73
C THR A 316 10.78 -7.51 -10.93
N ASP A 317 10.53 -8.02 -12.14
CA ASP A 317 10.30 -7.19 -13.34
C ASP A 317 8.89 -6.59 -13.39
N LEU A 318 8.63 -5.69 -14.35
CA LEU A 318 7.34 -4.99 -14.42
C LEU A 318 6.13 -5.93 -14.58
N PRO A 319 6.16 -6.93 -15.47
CA PRO A 319 5.09 -7.94 -15.55
C PRO A 319 4.90 -8.70 -14.22
N GLY A 320 5.99 -9.15 -13.60
CA GLY A 320 5.96 -9.86 -12.31
C GLY A 320 5.31 -9.04 -11.20
N ARG A 321 5.73 -7.78 -11.02
CA ARG A 321 5.12 -6.87 -10.03
C ARG A 321 3.63 -6.62 -10.29
N THR A 322 3.22 -6.59 -11.56
CA THR A 322 1.80 -6.45 -11.93
C THR A 322 1.01 -7.69 -11.52
N LEU A 323 1.56 -8.89 -11.76
CA LEU A 323 0.97 -10.15 -11.32
C LEU A 323 0.86 -10.23 -9.79
N VAL A 324 1.91 -9.83 -9.06
CA VAL A 324 1.91 -9.77 -7.59
C VAL A 324 0.76 -8.91 -7.08
N LYS A 325 0.54 -7.75 -7.70
CA LYS A 325 -0.60 -6.87 -7.38
C LYS A 325 -1.94 -7.55 -7.66
N HIS A 326 -2.12 -8.18 -8.82
CA HIS A 326 -3.37 -8.87 -9.13
C HIS A 326 -3.64 -10.04 -8.17
N LEU A 327 -2.60 -10.78 -7.76
CA LEU A 327 -2.71 -11.84 -6.76
C LEU A 327 -3.10 -11.27 -5.38
N SER A 328 -2.51 -10.13 -4.99
CA SER A 328 -2.90 -9.37 -3.80
C SER A 328 -4.37 -8.99 -3.82
N ASP A 329 -4.85 -8.44 -4.93
CA ASP A 329 -6.25 -8.00 -5.08
C ASP A 329 -7.22 -9.19 -5.05
N TYR A 330 -6.83 -10.34 -5.60
CA TYR A 330 -7.66 -11.54 -5.67
C TYR A 330 -7.74 -12.30 -4.33
N PHE A 331 -6.61 -12.53 -3.67
CA PHE A 331 -6.53 -13.33 -2.44
C PHE A 331 -6.58 -12.48 -1.15
N GLY A 332 -6.40 -11.16 -1.26
CA GLY A 332 -6.58 -10.20 -0.17
C GLY A 332 -5.63 -10.42 1.01
N ALA A 333 -6.17 -10.35 2.21
CA ALA A 333 -5.41 -10.40 3.47
C ALA A 333 -4.68 -11.74 3.72
N ARG A 334 -4.95 -12.78 2.94
CA ARG A 334 -4.24 -14.07 2.99
C ARG A 334 -2.86 -14.01 2.33
N CYS A 335 -2.56 -12.96 1.57
CA CYS A 335 -1.30 -12.82 0.88
C CYS A 335 -0.17 -12.41 1.82
N LEU A 336 0.92 -13.18 1.75
CA LEU A 336 2.24 -12.86 2.25
C LEU A 336 3.17 -12.65 1.05
N PHE A 337 4.05 -11.66 1.10
CA PHE A 337 4.92 -11.27 -0.01
C PHE A 337 6.37 -11.53 0.36
N THR A 338 7.09 -12.15 -0.56
CA THR A 338 8.53 -12.39 -0.43
C THR A 338 9.34 -11.18 -0.88
N THR A 339 10.49 -10.95 -0.27
CA THR A 339 11.49 -10.01 -0.79
C THR A 339 12.68 -10.80 -1.32
N LEU A 340 12.93 -10.73 -2.63
CA LEU A 340 14.10 -11.38 -3.24
C LEU A 340 15.38 -10.56 -2.98
N PRO A 341 16.55 -11.21 -2.78
CA PRO A 341 17.83 -10.52 -2.69
C PRO A 341 18.12 -9.62 -3.91
N GLY A 342 18.87 -8.54 -3.68
CA GLY A 342 19.27 -7.61 -4.73
C GLY A 342 20.00 -8.31 -5.88
N GLY A 343 19.61 -7.99 -7.12
CA GLY A 343 20.18 -8.59 -8.33
C GLY A 343 19.50 -9.88 -8.82
N CYS A 344 18.56 -10.45 -8.05
CA CYS A 344 17.78 -11.60 -8.49
C CYS A 344 16.46 -11.18 -9.17
N LYS A 345 16.18 -11.74 -10.35
CA LYS A 345 14.94 -11.48 -11.06
C LYS A 345 13.79 -12.36 -10.54
N ASP A 346 14.07 -13.65 -10.37
CA ASP A 346 13.13 -14.69 -9.93
C ASP A 346 13.78 -15.59 -8.87
N ILE A 347 12.99 -16.48 -8.25
CA ILE A 347 13.52 -17.40 -7.21
C ILE A 347 14.55 -18.39 -7.78
N GLY A 348 14.49 -18.68 -9.09
CA GLY A 348 15.50 -19.46 -9.79
C GLY A 348 16.87 -18.77 -9.81
N ASP A 349 16.92 -17.44 -9.91
CA ASP A 349 18.18 -16.70 -9.77
C ASP A 349 18.73 -16.76 -8.34
N VAL A 350 17.86 -16.74 -7.33
CA VAL A 350 18.26 -16.91 -5.91
C VAL A 350 18.87 -18.30 -5.71
N MET A 351 18.25 -19.34 -6.25
CA MET A 351 18.77 -20.71 -6.20
C MET A 351 20.16 -20.81 -6.83
N LYS A 352 20.38 -20.19 -7.99
CA LYS A 352 21.66 -20.23 -8.69
C LYS A 352 22.77 -19.47 -7.96
N LEU A 353 22.47 -18.30 -7.39
CA LEU A 353 23.47 -17.43 -6.79
C LEU A 353 23.77 -17.77 -5.32
N TYR A 354 22.74 -18.20 -4.58
CA TYR A 354 22.81 -18.31 -3.12
C TYR A 354 22.42 -19.70 -2.58
N GLY A 355 21.84 -20.57 -3.42
CA GLY A 355 21.46 -21.93 -3.05
C GLY A 355 20.20 -22.06 -2.19
N THR A 356 19.89 -23.29 -1.80
CA THR A 356 18.62 -23.68 -1.16
C THR A 356 18.35 -22.97 0.16
N GLY A 357 19.36 -22.75 1.00
CA GLY A 357 19.17 -22.12 2.31
C GLY A 357 18.59 -20.71 2.22
N VAL A 358 19.07 -19.90 1.26
CA VAL A 358 18.55 -18.54 1.05
C VAL A 358 17.17 -18.56 0.39
N VAL A 359 16.91 -19.50 -0.52
CA VAL A 359 15.55 -19.72 -1.05
C VAL A 359 14.56 -20.00 0.09
N GLN A 360 14.95 -20.81 1.08
CA GLN A 360 14.10 -21.10 2.24
C GLN A 360 13.86 -19.87 3.10
N SER A 361 14.90 -19.09 3.42
CA SER A 361 14.76 -17.84 4.18
C SER A 361 13.82 -16.84 3.49
N VAL A 362 13.93 -16.66 2.16
CA VAL A 362 13.05 -15.77 1.39
C VAL A 362 11.57 -16.14 1.54
N ILE A 363 11.26 -17.43 1.57
CA ILE A 363 9.88 -17.92 1.74
C ILE A 363 9.44 -17.81 3.20
N GLU A 364 10.31 -18.13 4.16
CA GLU A 364 10.01 -18.05 5.60
C GLU A 364 9.74 -16.61 6.06
N ASP A 365 10.51 -15.65 5.54
CA ASP A 365 10.40 -14.21 5.83
C ASP A 365 9.24 -13.51 5.10
N ALA A 366 8.45 -14.25 4.31
CA ALA A 366 7.30 -13.68 3.62
C ALA A 366 6.31 -13.04 4.61
N CYS A 367 5.96 -11.77 4.39
CA CYS A 367 5.16 -10.98 5.32
C CYS A 367 3.94 -10.34 4.65
N ALA A 368 2.92 -10.00 5.44
CA ALA A 368 1.74 -9.30 4.92
C ALA A 368 2.14 -7.95 4.32
N CYS A 369 1.37 -7.47 3.33
CA CYS A 369 1.64 -6.18 2.67
C CYS A 369 1.84 -5.06 3.71
N HIS A 370 3.02 -4.43 3.69
CA HIS A 370 3.29 -3.25 4.51
C HIS A 370 2.42 -2.09 4.02
N THR A 371 1.38 -1.75 4.77
CA THR A 371 0.70 -0.44 4.65
C THR A 371 1.23 0.51 5.73
N THR A 372 1.38 1.78 5.39
CA THR A 372 1.67 2.85 6.37
C THR A 372 0.51 3.06 7.35
N ASP A 373 -0.68 2.57 7.03
CA ASP A 373 -1.88 2.70 7.86
C ASP A 373 -1.86 1.78 9.08
N ILE A 374 -1.03 0.73 9.05
CA ILE A 374 -0.86 -0.21 10.16
C ILE A 374 0.55 -0.04 10.70
N ILE A 375 0.64 0.68 11.81
CA ILE A 375 1.91 0.95 12.51
C ILE A 375 2.08 -0.07 13.62
N THR A 376 3.16 -0.85 13.57
CA THR A 376 3.51 -1.78 14.66
C THR A 376 4.43 -1.12 15.68
N VAL A 377 4.41 -1.62 16.91
CA VAL A 377 5.33 -1.16 17.98
C VAL A 377 6.79 -1.35 17.57
N GLU A 378 7.10 -2.45 16.89
CA GLU A 378 8.46 -2.74 16.43
C GLU A 378 8.96 -1.67 15.46
N GLN A 379 8.15 -1.30 14.47
CA GLN A 379 8.48 -0.25 13.50
C GLN A 379 8.74 1.12 14.15
N ARG A 380 8.20 1.37 15.35
CA ARG A 380 8.33 2.64 16.09
C ARG A 380 9.24 2.52 17.30
N ARG A 381 9.90 1.39 17.53
CA ARG A 381 10.67 1.09 18.75
C ARG A 381 11.63 2.20 19.12
N GLU A 382 12.43 2.66 18.16
CA GLU A 382 13.43 3.71 18.40
C GLU A 382 12.78 5.03 18.82
N GLU A 383 11.71 5.45 18.12
CA GLU A 383 11.03 6.71 18.44
C GLU A 383 10.27 6.65 19.76
N VAL A 384 9.69 5.51 20.12
CA VAL A 384 9.09 5.31 21.45
C VAL A 384 10.16 5.44 22.53
N ILE A 385 11.34 4.83 22.34
CA ILE A 385 12.46 4.95 23.28
C ILE A 385 12.94 6.41 23.37
N ASN A 386 13.01 7.13 22.25
CA ASN A 386 13.34 8.56 22.23
C ASN A 386 12.36 9.38 23.07
N VAL A 387 11.05 9.18 22.89
CA VAL A 387 10.01 9.83 23.69
C VAL A 387 10.16 9.50 25.18
N LEU A 388 10.35 8.23 25.54
CA LEU A 388 10.53 7.80 26.93
C LEU A 388 11.79 8.39 27.59
N HIS A 389 12.83 8.70 26.81
CA HIS A 389 14.03 9.39 27.27
C HIS A 389 13.93 10.92 27.22
N GLY A 390 12.76 11.48 26.89
CA GLY A 390 12.58 12.93 26.76
C GLY A 390 13.26 13.54 25.53
N ARG A 391 13.66 12.72 24.54
CA ARG A 391 14.28 13.14 23.28
C ARG A 391 13.22 13.30 22.20
N TYR A 392 12.39 14.30 22.36
CA TYR A 392 11.38 14.68 21.37
C TYR A 392 11.35 16.20 21.26
N ASP A 393 10.53 16.68 20.34
CA ASP A 393 10.36 18.10 20.08
C ASP A 393 9.61 18.79 21.23
N HIS A 394 10.33 19.60 22.01
CA HIS A 394 9.81 20.42 23.11
C HIS A 394 9.40 21.83 22.65
N GLY A 395 9.23 22.03 21.33
CA GLY A 395 8.90 23.30 20.72
C GLY A 395 9.92 24.42 20.93
N TYR A 396 9.56 25.62 20.48
CA TYR A 396 10.42 26.80 20.52
C TYR A 396 9.69 28.06 20.99
N SER A 397 10.45 28.98 21.59
CA SER A 397 9.97 30.30 21.99
C SER A 397 9.55 31.12 20.77
N VAL A 398 8.52 31.93 20.95
CA VAL A 398 8.01 32.86 19.92
C VAL A 398 8.56 34.28 20.06
N GLY A 399 9.50 34.50 20.97
CA GLY A 399 10.29 35.73 21.04
C GLY A 399 9.66 36.91 21.80
N TYR A 400 8.62 36.66 22.61
CA TYR A 400 8.03 37.67 23.50
C TYR A 400 8.64 37.67 24.91
N GLY A 401 8.84 36.48 25.49
CA GLY A 401 9.41 36.32 26.82
C GLY A 401 8.76 35.16 27.60
N PRO A 402 9.18 34.98 28.87
CA PRO A 402 8.79 33.84 29.69
C PRO A 402 7.30 33.77 30.03
N LEU A 403 6.53 34.85 29.94
CA LEU A 403 5.08 34.81 30.19
C LEU A 403 4.35 34.18 29.01
N THR A 404 4.72 34.58 27.78
CA THR A 404 4.18 34.01 26.55
C THR A 404 4.62 32.54 26.37
N ASP A 405 5.89 32.23 26.62
CA ASP A 405 6.44 30.88 26.45
C ASP A 405 5.73 29.83 27.36
N ARG A 406 5.13 30.26 28.49
CA ARG A 406 4.34 29.36 29.36
C ARG A 406 3.02 28.91 28.75
N VAL A 407 2.44 29.72 27.88
CA VAL A 407 1.09 29.51 27.34
C VAL A 407 1.09 29.18 25.85
N PHE A 408 2.15 29.56 25.12
CA PHE A 408 2.22 29.40 23.67
C PHE A 408 3.64 29.09 23.20
N HIS A 409 3.87 27.81 22.91
CA HIS A 409 5.16 27.25 22.49
C HIS A 409 4.93 26.26 21.33
N PRO A 410 5.06 26.69 20.07
CA PRO A 410 4.83 25.83 18.91
C PRO A 410 5.93 24.77 18.73
N THR A 411 5.57 23.64 18.12
CA THR A 411 6.48 22.52 17.77
C THR A 411 6.84 22.54 16.29
N ASP A 412 7.86 21.80 15.89
CA ASP A 412 8.19 21.47 14.50
C ASP A 412 7.24 20.44 13.87
N THR A 413 6.31 19.84 14.64
CA THR A 413 5.32 18.89 14.08
C THR A 413 4.31 19.56 13.13
N GLY A 414 4.11 20.87 13.24
CA GLY A 414 3.08 21.59 12.51
C GLY A 414 1.66 21.26 12.98
N GLY A 415 0.66 21.81 12.29
CA GLY A 415 -0.75 21.68 12.65
C GLY A 415 -1.58 22.90 12.31
N LEU A 416 -2.65 23.14 13.08
CA LEU A 416 -3.61 24.21 12.85
C LEU A 416 -3.71 25.15 14.06
N MET A 417 -3.45 26.45 13.84
CA MET A 417 -3.65 27.51 14.82
C MET A 417 -4.77 28.44 14.36
N ILE A 418 -5.65 28.82 15.28
CA ILE A 418 -6.72 29.79 15.01
C ILE A 418 -6.47 31.04 15.84
N MET A 419 -6.47 32.20 15.20
CA MET A 419 -6.47 33.49 15.87
C MET A 419 -7.83 34.15 15.72
N THR A 420 -8.45 34.51 16.83
CA THR A 420 -9.77 35.14 16.88
C THR A 420 -9.79 36.40 17.72
N GLY A 421 -10.86 37.17 17.61
CA GLY A 421 -10.97 38.51 18.18
C GLY A 421 -11.92 39.40 17.38
N MET A 422 -12.54 40.36 18.07
CA MET A 422 -13.44 41.33 17.43
C MET A 422 -12.77 42.03 16.24
N PRO A 423 -13.53 42.50 15.23
CA PRO A 423 -13.00 43.42 14.23
C PRO A 423 -12.27 44.59 14.90
N ASN A 424 -11.15 45.03 14.32
CA ASN A 424 -10.27 46.07 14.86
C ASN A 424 -9.61 45.78 16.21
N SER A 425 -9.61 44.52 16.69
CA SER A 425 -8.89 44.15 17.93
C SER A 425 -7.37 44.07 17.78
N GLY A 426 -6.83 44.24 16.57
CA GLY A 426 -5.38 44.19 16.31
C GLY A 426 -4.82 42.79 16.05
N LYS A 427 -5.62 41.83 15.56
CA LYS A 427 -5.17 40.47 15.21
C LYS A 427 -4.04 40.47 14.19
N THR A 428 -4.22 41.14 13.06
CA THR A 428 -3.20 41.24 11.99
C THR A 428 -1.93 41.90 12.49
N ASP A 429 -2.04 43.01 13.25
CA ASP A 429 -0.89 43.67 13.88
C ASP A 429 -0.12 42.73 14.82
N PHE A 430 -0.83 42.03 15.71
CA PHE A 430 -0.22 41.08 16.65
C PHE A 430 0.41 39.90 15.92
N LEU A 431 -0.26 39.38 14.88
CA LEU A 431 0.23 38.29 14.04
C LEU A 431 1.52 38.70 13.32
N ASN A 432 1.59 39.93 12.81
CA ASN A 432 2.78 40.46 12.15
C ASN A 432 3.97 40.60 13.12
N ASP A 433 3.77 41.09 14.35
CA ASP A 433 4.85 41.12 15.35
C ASP A 433 5.29 39.70 15.74
N LEU A 434 4.33 38.79 15.93
CA LEU A 434 4.60 37.37 16.24
C LEU A 434 5.45 36.71 15.15
N THR A 435 5.04 36.80 13.89
CA THR A 435 5.76 36.19 12.76
C THR A 435 7.11 36.88 12.52
N SER A 436 7.22 38.20 12.71
CA SER A 436 8.50 38.91 12.66
C SER A 436 9.51 38.38 13.68
N ARG A 437 9.07 38.11 14.92
CA ARG A 437 9.91 37.51 15.96
C ARG A 437 10.28 36.07 15.64
N ILE A 438 9.31 35.27 15.18
CA ILE A 438 9.56 33.89 14.74
C ILE A 438 10.64 33.85 13.63
N MET A 439 10.51 34.69 12.60
CA MET A 439 11.51 34.78 11.54
C MET A 439 12.88 35.15 12.10
N ARG A 440 12.94 36.19 12.94
CA ARG A 440 14.20 36.73 13.49
C ARG A 440 14.90 35.76 14.46
N ASP A 441 14.15 35.13 15.35
CA ASP A 441 14.70 34.40 16.49
C ASP A 441 14.85 32.89 16.21
N THR A 442 14.12 32.37 15.22
CA THR A 442 14.10 30.92 14.90
C THR A 442 14.42 30.59 13.45
N GLU A 443 14.67 31.60 12.60
CA GLU A 443 14.97 31.48 11.17
C GLU A 443 13.89 30.72 10.37
N ARG A 444 12.64 30.76 10.85
CA ARG A 444 11.52 30.02 10.26
C ARG A 444 10.85 30.82 9.15
N PHE A 445 10.69 30.18 7.99
CA PHE A 445 10.12 30.81 6.81
C PHE A 445 8.59 30.93 6.90
N VAL A 446 8.05 32.12 6.61
CA VAL A 446 6.63 32.46 6.70
C VAL A 446 6.02 32.79 5.33
N CYS A 447 4.93 32.11 4.99
CA CYS A 447 4.16 32.37 3.79
C CYS A 447 2.84 33.06 4.16
N TYR A 448 2.61 34.25 3.63
CA TYR A 448 1.40 35.02 3.88
C TYR A 448 0.41 34.92 2.74
N LEU A 449 -0.82 34.55 3.05
CA LEU A 449 -2.01 34.76 2.24
C LEU A 449 -2.91 35.77 2.96
N SER A 450 -2.65 37.05 2.68
CA SER A 450 -3.36 38.17 3.30
C SER A 450 -4.33 38.79 2.29
N PHE A 451 -5.62 38.60 2.50
CA PHE A 451 -6.66 39.18 1.65
C PHE A 451 -7.00 40.63 2.03
N GLU A 452 -6.72 41.02 3.28
CA GLU A 452 -7.05 42.35 3.81
C GLU A 452 -6.02 43.44 3.51
N VAL A 453 -4.81 43.06 3.10
CA VAL A 453 -3.71 44.02 2.87
C VAL A 453 -3.51 44.21 1.36
N PRO A 454 -4.15 45.22 0.74
CA PRO A 454 -4.12 45.41 -0.72
C PRO A 454 -2.75 45.84 -1.26
N ASP A 455 -1.91 46.43 -0.40
CA ASP A 455 -0.61 46.98 -0.73
C ASP A 455 0.49 46.19 -0.01
N LYS A 456 1.10 45.25 -0.74
CA LYS A 456 2.12 44.34 -0.20
C LYS A 456 3.40 45.07 0.18
N ASP A 457 3.73 46.13 -0.54
CA ASP A 457 4.93 46.93 -0.28
C ASP A 457 4.81 47.60 1.09
N LYS A 458 3.61 48.13 1.42
CA LYS A 458 3.32 48.64 2.76
C LYS A 458 3.36 47.57 3.83
N HIS A 459 2.91 46.35 3.53
CA HIS A 459 3.02 45.24 4.48
C HIS A 459 4.48 44.91 4.78
N ILE A 460 5.30 44.74 3.75
CA ILE A 460 6.74 44.46 3.89
C ILE A 460 7.42 45.60 4.64
N ALA A 461 7.11 46.87 4.30
CA ALA A 461 7.63 48.02 5.01
C ALA A 461 7.23 48.03 6.50
N HIS A 462 6.01 47.61 6.83
CA HIS A 462 5.58 47.45 8.23
C HIS A 462 6.37 46.36 8.96
N LEU A 463 6.65 45.22 8.32
CA LEU A 463 7.53 44.19 8.89
C LEU A 463 8.96 44.72 9.09
N VAL A 464 9.46 45.59 8.21
CA VAL A 464 10.75 46.29 8.41
C VAL A 464 10.69 47.20 9.64
N HIS A 465 9.60 47.93 9.88
CA HIS A 465 9.42 48.73 11.11
C HIS A 465 9.44 47.87 12.37
N LEU A 466 8.82 46.69 12.33
CA LEU A 466 8.83 45.72 13.42
C LEU A 466 10.23 45.15 13.65
N LEU A 467 10.99 44.81 12.60
CA LEU A 467 12.36 44.31 12.74
C LEU A 467 13.33 45.39 13.26
N LEU A 468 13.16 46.64 12.81
CA LEU A 468 13.92 47.80 13.30
C LEU A 468 13.53 48.22 14.73
N GLY A 469 12.28 48.04 15.10
CA GLY A 469 11.71 48.59 16.34
C GLY A 469 11.52 50.11 16.27
N LYS A 470 11.31 50.67 15.07
CA LYS A 470 11.18 52.11 14.84
C LYS A 470 9.97 52.39 13.96
N ALA A 471 9.09 53.30 14.41
CA ALA A 471 7.86 53.66 13.70
C ALA A 471 8.10 54.62 12.52
N ASN A 472 9.14 55.44 12.60
CA ASN A 472 9.48 56.40 11.55
C ASN A 472 10.86 56.07 10.96
N THR A 473 10.86 55.76 9.66
CA THR A 473 12.06 55.43 8.90
C THR A 473 12.44 56.49 7.86
N THR A 474 11.81 57.67 7.84
CA THR A 474 12.08 58.69 6.80
C THR A 474 13.51 59.24 6.82
N ALA A 475 14.23 59.09 7.93
CA ALA A 475 15.61 59.51 8.09
C ALA A 475 16.63 58.39 7.76
N TYR A 476 16.18 57.17 7.45
CA TYR A 476 17.05 56.05 7.11
C TYR A 476 17.40 56.10 5.63
N THR A 477 18.65 55.79 5.28
CA THR A 477 19.06 55.62 3.88
C THR A 477 18.69 54.24 3.36
N ASP A 478 18.66 54.09 2.03
CA ASP A 478 18.38 52.80 1.38
C ASP A 478 19.36 51.73 1.88
N GLU A 479 20.66 52.04 1.99
CA GLU A 479 21.69 51.11 2.46
C GLU A 479 21.46 50.63 3.90
N GLN A 480 20.81 51.45 4.74
CA GLN A 480 20.46 51.07 6.11
C GLN A 480 19.23 50.17 6.17
N LEU A 481 18.35 50.25 5.18
CA LEU A 481 17.12 49.46 5.10
C LEU A 481 17.31 48.16 4.31
N THR A 482 18.21 48.14 3.33
CA THR A 482 18.51 46.97 2.48
C THR A 482 18.72 45.67 3.26
N PRO A 483 19.50 45.63 4.38
CA PRO A 483 19.68 44.39 5.13
C PRO A 483 18.38 43.78 5.68
N TYR A 484 17.40 44.61 6.03
CA TYR A 484 16.09 44.15 6.52
C TYR A 484 15.23 43.62 5.38
N ILE A 485 15.31 44.24 4.20
CA ILE A 485 14.63 43.77 2.99
C ILE A 485 15.23 42.43 2.54
N ASP A 486 16.56 42.31 2.52
CA ASP A 486 17.26 41.07 2.18
C ASP A 486 16.94 39.94 3.18
N PHE A 487 16.85 40.28 4.47
CA PHE A 487 16.39 39.35 5.49
C PHE A 487 14.96 38.87 5.21
N LEU A 488 14.01 39.78 4.96
CA LEU A 488 12.63 39.39 4.65
C LEU A 488 12.54 38.56 3.36
N ASN A 489 13.33 38.89 2.32
CA ASN A 489 13.38 38.14 1.07
C ASN A 489 13.81 36.67 1.26
N THR A 490 14.61 36.39 2.30
CA THR A 490 15.07 35.03 2.63
C THR A 490 14.17 34.31 3.64
N HIS A 491 13.23 35.02 4.27
CA HIS A 491 12.42 34.49 5.38
C HIS A 491 10.90 34.57 5.17
N MET A 492 10.42 35.24 4.12
CA MET A 492 9.00 35.29 3.83
C MET A 492 8.65 35.37 2.35
N ILE A 493 7.38 35.04 2.05
CA ILE A 493 6.77 35.26 0.73
C ILE A 493 5.28 35.58 0.86
N HIS A 494 4.72 36.30 -0.11
CA HIS A 494 3.27 36.46 -0.26
C HIS A 494 2.72 35.52 -1.32
N LEU A 495 1.55 34.94 -1.06
CA LEU A 495 0.71 34.27 -2.05
C LEU A 495 -0.41 35.21 -2.49
N ASP A 496 -0.65 35.23 -3.81
CA ASP A 496 -1.87 35.77 -4.41
C ASP A 496 -2.67 34.68 -5.09
N MET A 497 -4.00 34.84 -5.04
CA MET A 497 -4.97 33.96 -5.69
C MET A 497 -5.62 34.67 -6.89
N HIS A 498 -4.81 35.34 -7.73
CA HIS A 498 -5.32 36.07 -8.90
C HIS A 498 -5.63 35.15 -10.09
N GLU A 499 -4.84 34.09 -10.29
CA GLU A 499 -5.00 33.16 -11.42
C GLU A 499 -6.11 32.13 -11.20
N VAL A 500 -6.43 31.84 -9.93
CA VAL A 500 -7.34 30.77 -9.52
C VAL A 500 -8.13 31.22 -8.29
N PRO A 501 -9.38 30.77 -8.11
CA PRO A 501 -10.17 31.14 -6.94
C PRO A 501 -9.49 30.67 -5.65
N PRO A 502 -9.66 31.40 -4.53
CA PRO A 502 -9.05 31.12 -3.24
C PRO A 502 -9.70 29.93 -2.51
N THR A 503 -9.77 28.77 -3.17
CA THR A 503 -10.26 27.53 -2.55
C THR A 503 -9.18 26.87 -1.70
N PRO A 504 -9.53 26.07 -0.67
CA PRO A 504 -8.53 25.36 0.15
C PRO A 504 -7.55 24.54 -0.69
N GLY A 505 -8.03 23.86 -1.73
CA GLY A 505 -7.18 23.07 -2.63
C GLY A 505 -6.19 23.94 -3.41
N ASN A 506 -6.63 25.08 -3.93
CA ASN A 506 -5.75 25.99 -4.68
C ASN A 506 -4.72 26.67 -3.77
N ILE A 507 -5.14 27.08 -2.56
CA ILE A 507 -4.24 27.67 -1.56
C ILE A 507 -3.14 26.68 -1.20
N LEU A 508 -3.53 25.45 -0.85
CA LEU A 508 -2.57 24.38 -0.51
C LEU A 508 -1.66 24.05 -1.69
N HIS A 509 -2.17 24.05 -2.92
CA HIS A 509 -1.34 23.84 -4.12
C HIS A 509 -0.27 24.94 -4.27
N ARG A 510 -0.61 26.21 -4.06
CA ARG A 510 0.37 27.31 -4.11
C ARG A 510 1.37 27.24 -2.96
N ALA A 511 0.92 26.91 -1.75
CA ALA A 511 1.81 26.67 -0.62
C ALA A 511 2.77 25.48 -0.89
N ASP A 512 2.30 24.45 -1.59
CA ASP A 512 3.11 23.32 -2.04
C ASP A 512 4.23 23.73 -3.00
N LEU A 513 3.98 24.70 -3.88
CA LEU A 513 5.01 25.25 -4.77
C LEU A 513 6.08 26.03 -3.98
N VAL A 514 5.67 26.75 -2.93
CA VAL A 514 6.59 27.48 -2.04
C VAL A 514 7.47 26.51 -1.25
N ARG A 515 6.88 25.54 -0.54
CA ARG A 515 7.65 24.61 0.31
C ARG A 515 8.65 23.73 -0.45
N ARG A 516 8.46 23.53 -1.75
CA ARG A 516 9.41 22.80 -2.61
C ARG A 516 10.68 23.60 -2.90
N ARG A 517 10.65 24.92 -2.69
CA ARG A 517 11.77 25.83 -2.98
C ARG A 517 12.32 26.51 -1.73
N GLN A 518 11.49 26.67 -0.71
CA GLN A 518 11.80 27.34 0.54
C GLN A 518 11.45 26.43 1.73
N PRO A 519 12.18 26.51 2.85
CA PRO A 519 11.90 25.72 4.05
C PRO A 519 10.68 26.28 4.82
N LEU A 520 9.51 26.23 4.17
CA LEU A 520 8.27 26.77 4.69
C LEU A 520 7.93 26.14 6.05
N LYS A 521 7.64 26.98 7.05
CA LYS A 521 7.24 26.55 8.41
C LYS A 521 5.91 27.12 8.86
N TYR A 522 5.48 28.25 8.30
CA TYR A 522 4.21 28.88 8.63
C TYR A 522 3.45 29.31 7.39
N LEU A 523 2.16 28.94 7.31
CA LEU A 523 1.22 29.47 6.33
C LEU A 523 0.17 30.31 7.06
N VAL A 524 0.15 31.61 6.81
CA VAL A 524 -0.81 32.56 7.37
C VAL A 524 -1.97 32.77 6.38
N ILE A 525 -3.20 32.67 6.85
CA ILE A 525 -4.43 32.96 6.08
C ILE A 525 -5.23 34.01 6.86
N ASP A 526 -5.24 35.25 6.37
CA ASP A 526 -5.85 36.39 7.06
C ASP A 526 -6.71 37.27 6.12
N PRO A 527 -8.04 37.36 6.32
CA PRO A 527 -8.90 36.47 7.10
C PRO A 527 -9.38 35.27 6.28
N TYR A 528 -9.89 34.24 6.95
CA TYR A 528 -10.45 33.06 6.27
C TYR A 528 -11.71 33.36 5.44
N LEU A 529 -12.36 34.50 5.67
CA LEU A 529 -13.65 34.85 5.06
C LEU A 529 -13.60 34.86 3.52
N PHE A 530 -12.45 35.16 2.94
CA PHE A 530 -12.25 35.16 1.49
C PHE A 530 -11.91 33.78 0.91
N VAL A 531 -11.82 32.75 1.75
CA VAL A 531 -11.59 31.38 1.29
C VAL A 531 -12.89 30.78 0.79
N GLU A 532 -12.93 30.48 -0.51
CA GLU A 532 -14.12 29.89 -1.14
C GLU A 532 -14.21 28.40 -0.82
N ALA A 533 -15.23 28.02 -0.05
CA ALA A 533 -15.55 26.61 0.15
C ALA A 533 -15.94 25.97 -1.19
N GLN A 534 -15.33 24.82 -1.52
CA GLN A 534 -15.79 23.96 -2.60
C GLN A 534 -17.06 23.23 -2.13
N SER A 535 -18.17 23.94 -2.04
CA SER A 535 -19.43 23.37 -1.57
C SER A 535 -20.09 22.56 -2.68
N GLY A 536 -20.40 21.29 -2.40
CA GLY A 536 -21.33 20.53 -3.23
C GLY A 536 -22.75 21.13 -3.15
N LYS A 537 -23.62 20.85 -4.13
CA LYS A 537 -25.04 21.24 -4.04
C LYS A 537 -25.65 20.67 -2.75
N GLY A 538 -26.05 21.56 -1.83
CA GLY A 538 -26.71 21.19 -0.56
C GLY A 538 -25.79 21.07 0.65
N GLU A 539 -24.51 21.40 0.55
CA GLU A 539 -23.59 21.39 1.70
C GLU A 539 -23.82 22.61 2.62
N THR A 540 -23.84 22.36 3.93
CA THR A 540 -23.99 23.43 4.94
C THR A 540 -22.66 24.14 5.20
N GLU A 541 -22.70 25.41 5.62
CA GLU A 541 -21.51 26.18 6.01
C GLU A 541 -20.64 25.41 7.04
N THR A 542 -21.26 24.78 8.03
CA THR A 542 -20.58 23.97 9.04
C THR A 542 -19.80 22.79 8.45
N GLN A 543 -20.35 22.10 7.43
CA GLN A 543 -19.67 20.99 6.74
C GLN A 543 -18.51 21.51 5.90
N SER A 544 -18.71 22.61 5.18
CA SER A 544 -17.67 23.26 4.40
C SER A 544 -16.50 23.75 5.27
N ILE A 545 -16.78 24.37 6.43
CA ILE A 545 -15.74 24.75 7.40
C ILE A 545 -15.01 23.50 7.91
N LYS A 546 -15.73 22.42 8.27
CA LYS A 546 -15.09 21.17 8.70
C LYS A 546 -14.12 20.62 7.64
N SER A 547 -14.58 20.55 6.39
CA SER A 547 -13.80 20.06 5.25
C SER A 547 -12.53 20.90 5.05
N MET A 548 -12.67 22.23 5.03
CA MET A 548 -11.56 23.17 4.94
C MET A 548 -10.53 22.98 6.06
N LEU A 549 -10.97 22.99 7.33
CA LEU A 549 -10.09 22.87 8.48
C LEU A 549 -9.38 21.52 8.52
N THR A 550 -10.07 20.44 8.15
CA THR A 550 -9.46 19.11 8.08
C THR A 550 -8.34 19.09 7.03
N ARG A 551 -8.58 19.67 5.84
CA ARG A 551 -7.56 19.74 4.77
C ARG A 551 -6.34 20.54 5.21
N PHE A 552 -6.54 21.73 5.78
CA PHE A 552 -5.42 22.56 6.25
C PHE A 552 -4.63 21.89 7.37
N GLN A 553 -5.32 21.27 8.33
CA GLN A 553 -4.67 20.60 9.44
C GLN A 553 -3.88 19.36 8.99
N SER A 554 -4.48 18.49 8.17
CA SER A 554 -3.79 17.31 7.63
C SER A 554 -2.56 17.72 6.84
N TRP A 555 -2.70 18.69 5.94
CA TRP A 555 -1.58 19.20 5.15
C TRP A 555 -0.49 19.82 6.04
N GLY A 556 -0.86 20.59 7.07
CA GLY A 556 0.08 21.16 8.02
C GLY A 556 0.90 20.09 8.76
N ARG A 557 0.25 19.03 9.25
CA ARG A 557 0.94 17.92 9.93
C ARG A 557 1.82 17.09 8.99
N GLU A 558 1.29 16.74 7.81
CA GLU A 558 2.02 15.95 6.80
C GLU A 558 3.30 16.65 6.32
N ASN A 559 3.31 17.99 6.35
CA ASN A 559 4.41 18.79 5.85
C ASN A 559 5.20 19.52 6.95
N HIS A 560 4.92 19.26 8.23
CA HIS A 560 5.61 19.92 9.36
C HIS A 560 5.50 21.45 9.33
N ILE A 561 4.31 21.96 9.00
CA ILE A 561 3.97 23.38 8.82
C ILE A 561 2.81 23.77 9.73
N TRP A 562 2.91 24.92 10.38
CA TRP A 562 1.81 25.55 11.09
C TRP A 562 0.94 26.37 10.13
N VAL A 563 -0.35 26.02 10.03
CA VAL A 563 -1.33 26.83 9.32
C VAL A 563 -2.04 27.73 10.33
N ILE A 564 -1.88 29.04 10.21
CA ILE A 564 -2.52 30.04 11.06
C ILE A 564 -3.71 30.62 10.29
N ILE A 565 -4.92 30.50 10.84
CA ILE A 565 -6.13 31.04 10.24
C ILE A 565 -6.73 32.11 11.16
N VAL A 566 -6.95 33.30 10.61
CA VAL A 566 -7.63 34.39 11.33
C VAL A 566 -9.14 34.30 11.09
N ALA A 567 -9.90 34.20 12.17
CA ALA A 567 -11.36 34.04 12.15
C ALA A 567 -12.08 34.98 13.13
N HIS A 568 -13.21 35.56 12.71
CA HIS A 568 -14.00 36.44 13.55
C HIS A 568 -15.03 35.67 14.39
N PRO A 569 -15.33 36.16 15.61
CA PRO A 569 -16.44 35.64 16.38
C PRO A 569 -17.79 35.99 15.72
N ARG A 570 -18.83 35.23 16.06
CA ARG A 570 -20.22 35.62 15.82
C ARG A 570 -20.54 36.92 16.57
N SER A 571 -21.68 37.53 16.27
CA SER A 571 -22.22 38.62 17.09
C SER A 571 -22.29 38.19 18.56
N LEU A 572 -21.54 38.89 19.41
CA LEU A 572 -21.48 38.67 20.85
C LEU A 572 -22.74 39.23 21.52
N LYS A 573 -23.26 38.51 22.52
CA LYS A 573 -24.44 38.91 23.29
C LYS A 573 -24.05 39.92 24.37
N LYS A 574 -24.95 40.88 24.65
CA LYS A 574 -24.83 41.71 25.86
C LYS A 574 -25.06 40.85 27.10
N ILE A 575 -24.27 41.08 28.14
CA ILE A 575 -24.47 40.45 29.45
C ILE A 575 -25.61 41.18 30.17
N ASP A 576 -26.63 40.45 30.61
CA ASP A 576 -27.76 41.03 31.33
C ASP A 576 -27.30 41.80 32.57
N GLY A 577 -27.75 43.06 32.69
CA GLY A 577 -27.41 43.94 33.81
C GLY A 577 -26.03 44.61 33.75
N LYS A 578 -25.24 44.43 32.69
CA LYS A 578 -23.97 45.15 32.45
C LYS A 578 -23.92 45.75 31.05
N ASN A 579 -23.27 46.91 30.91
CA ASN A 579 -22.91 47.47 29.59
C ASN A 579 -21.67 46.77 28.98
N ALA A 580 -21.60 45.45 29.09
CA ALA A 580 -20.48 44.63 28.63
C ALA A 580 -20.99 43.50 27.71
N MET A 581 -20.18 43.13 26.72
CA MET A 581 -20.42 41.97 25.86
C MET A 581 -19.92 40.69 26.55
N GLU A 582 -20.46 39.54 26.17
CA GLU A 582 -19.93 38.23 26.58
C GLU A 582 -18.47 38.07 26.15
N ASP A 583 -17.68 37.34 26.95
CA ASP A 583 -16.28 37.07 26.62
C ASP A 583 -16.15 36.12 25.42
N ILE A 584 -15.08 36.34 24.64
CA ILE A 584 -14.73 35.46 23.52
C ILE A 584 -14.21 34.13 24.10
N ASN A 585 -14.86 33.04 23.71
CA ASN A 585 -14.37 31.68 23.95
C ASN A 585 -14.31 30.88 22.64
N MET A 586 -13.78 29.66 22.69
CA MET A 586 -13.58 28.84 21.48
C MET A 586 -14.87 28.53 20.68
N TYR A 587 -16.04 28.61 21.30
CA TYR A 587 -17.35 28.39 20.66
C TYR A 587 -18.03 29.68 20.20
N THR A 588 -17.40 30.84 20.41
CA THR A 588 -17.87 32.12 19.87
C THR A 588 -17.39 32.35 18.43
N ILE A 589 -16.48 31.53 17.90
CA ILE A 589 -16.02 31.65 16.51
C ILE A 589 -17.19 31.34 15.56
N SER A 590 -17.40 32.19 14.56
CA SER A 590 -18.58 32.10 13.68
C SER A 590 -18.59 30.82 12.81
N GLY A 591 -19.79 30.37 12.45
CA GLY A 591 -20.04 29.32 11.44
C GLY A 591 -19.93 27.86 11.90
N SER A 592 -19.09 27.52 12.90
CA SER A 592 -18.92 26.10 13.28
C SER A 592 -18.28 25.86 14.65
N ALA A 593 -18.73 24.86 15.41
CA ALA A 593 -17.97 24.35 16.55
C ALA A 593 -16.67 23.60 16.14
N ASN A 594 -16.49 23.29 14.84
CA ASN A 594 -15.32 22.56 14.36
C ASN A 594 -14.01 23.33 14.47
N TRP A 595 -14.05 24.65 14.63
CA TRP A 595 -12.87 25.45 15.01
C TRP A 595 -12.28 24.91 16.31
N ALA A 596 -13.11 24.74 17.35
CA ALA A 596 -12.72 24.17 18.63
C ALA A 596 -12.30 22.70 18.53
N ASN A 597 -12.96 21.89 17.70
CA ASN A 597 -12.65 20.45 17.61
C ASN A 597 -11.31 20.17 16.90
N LEU A 598 -11.03 20.90 15.82
CA LEU A 598 -9.89 20.62 14.96
C LEU A 598 -8.64 21.40 15.37
N ALA A 599 -8.73 22.67 15.75
CA ALA A 599 -7.54 23.47 16.06
C ALA A 599 -6.64 22.84 17.14
N ASP A 600 -5.34 23.03 17.01
CA ASP A 600 -4.32 22.66 18.00
C ASP A 600 -4.14 23.81 19.01
N PHE A 601 -4.13 25.04 18.51
CA PHE A 601 -4.16 26.26 19.30
C PHE A 601 -5.33 27.15 18.93
N ILE A 602 -5.95 27.79 19.92
CA ILE A 602 -6.90 28.88 19.71
C ILE A 602 -6.47 30.08 20.55
N LEU A 603 -6.12 31.16 19.87
CA LEU A 603 -5.66 32.42 20.43
C LEU A 603 -6.74 33.47 20.28
N SER A 604 -7.07 34.21 21.34
CA SER A 604 -7.99 35.33 21.29
C SER A 604 -7.26 36.63 21.60
N ILE A 605 -7.37 37.61 20.70
CA ILE A 605 -6.79 38.94 20.85
C ILE A 605 -7.90 39.95 21.17
N THR A 606 -7.78 40.57 22.34
CA THR A 606 -8.67 41.65 22.79
C THR A 606 -7.85 42.92 22.99
N ARG A 607 -8.32 44.05 22.45
CA ARG A 607 -7.71 45.37 22.66
C ARG A 607 -8.58 46.18 23.61
N ILE A 608 -8.00 46.59 24.73
CA ILE A 608 -8.62 47.47 25.72
C ILE A 608 -8.04 48.86 25.49
N ASN A 609 -8.91 49.85 25.33
CA ASN A 609 -8.53 51.25 25.13
C ASN A 609 -9.52 52.15 25.87
N GLU A 610 -9.33 52.22 27.18
CA GLU A 610 -10.11 53.02 28.14
C GLU A 610 -9.22 54.17 28.66
N PRO A 611 -9.79 55.28 29.17
CA PRO A 611 -9.03 56.48 29.55
C PRO A 611 -7.87 56.24 30.54
N ASP A 612 -8.00 55.22 31.38
CA ASP A 612 -7.08 54.82 32.44
C ASP A 612 -6.36 53.49 32.15
N ARG A 613 -6.70 52.82 31.03
CA ARG A 613 -6.24 51.45 30.73
C ARG A 613 -6.13 51.23 29.22
N ALA A 614 -4.90 51.09 28.71
CA ALA A 614 -4.65 50.79 27.31
C ALA A 614 -3.67 49.61 27.19
N PHE A 615 -4.17 48.44 26.77
CA PHE A 615 -3.36 47.23 26.61
C PHE A 615 -4.02 46.24 25.64
N THR A 616 -3.25 45.28 25.17
CA THR A 616 -3.72 44.12 24.40
C THR A 616 -3.63 42.88 25.27
N ARG A 617 -4.71 42.09 25.30
CA ARG A 617 -4.79 40.82 26.01
C ARG A 617 -4.80 39.67 25.02
N LEU A 618 -3.88 38.72 25.20
CA LEU A 618 -3.90 37.41 24.54
C LEU A 618 -4.47 36.39 25.50
N ASP A 619 -5.54 35.72 25.09
CA ASP A 619 -6.07 34.56 25.78
C ASP A 619 -5.80 33.30 24.95
N VAL A 620 -4.99 32.37 25.47
CA VAL A 620 -4.80 31.04 24.86
C VAL A 620 -5.95 30.15 25.30
N LEU A 621 -7.02 30.15 24.50
CA LEU A 621 -8.28 29.46 24.78
C LEU A 621 -8.18 27.94 24.64
N LYS A 622 -7.27 27.44 23.81
CA LYS A 622 -7.06 26.00 23.59
C LYS A 622 -5.59 25.70 23.33
N VAL A 623 -5.13 24.60 23.92
CA VAL A 623 -3.89 23.89 23.61
C VAL A 623 -4.22 22.40 23.52
N ARG A 624 -3.82 21.72 22.43
CA ARG A 624 -4.00 20.27 22.28
C ARG A 624 -2.98 19.47 23.09
N ASP A 625 -1.71 19.85 23.04
CA ASP A 625 -0.64 19.22 23.80
C ASP A 625 -0.42 19.95 25.14
N GLN A 626 -1.06 19.43 26.20
CA GLN A 626 -1.01 20.04 27.53
C GLN A 626 0.24 19.69 28.33
N GLU A 627 1.07 18.75 27.84
CA GLU A 627 2.38 18.49 28.44
C GLU A 627 3.35 19.62 28.09
N LEU A 628 3.18 20.22 26.89
CA LEU A 628 4.00 21.31 26.40
C LEU A 628 3.53 22.70 26.88
N CYS A 629 2.25 23.01 26.70
CA CYS A 629 1.69 24.35 26.97
C CYS A 629 0.43 24.27 27.83
N ARG A 630 0.07 25.36 28.50
CA ARG A 630 -1.21 25.48 29.22
C ARG A 630 -2.02 26.66 28.70
N THR A 631 -3.34 26.54 28.77
CA THR A 631 -4.22 27.70 28.54
C THR A 631 -3.90 28.78 29.58
N GLY A 632 -3.94 30.04 29.17
CA GLY A 632 -3.67 31.17 30.06
C GLY A 632 -3.81 32.49 29.34
N THR A 633 -3.53 33.56 30.08
CA THR A 633 -3.70 34.94 29.61
C THR A 633 -2.37 35.67 29.75
N VAL A 634 -2.03 36.48 28.75
CA VAL A 634 -0.85 37.36 28.76
C VAL A 634 -1.28 38.76 28.32
N TYR A 635 -0.70 39.76 28.96
CA TYR A 635 -1.00 41.17 28.73
C TYR A 635 0.16 41.84 28.00
N TYR A 636 -0.16 42.75 27.09
CA TYR A 636 0.84 43.44 26.27
C TYR A 636 0.59 44.93 26.17
N THR A 637 1.68 45.70 26.18
CA THR A 637 1.68 47.09 25.73
C THR A 637 2.18 47.16 24.28
N ARG A 638 1.46 47.86 23.41
CA ARG A 638 1.85 48.03 22.01
C ARG A 638 2.71 49.30 21.86
N GLN A 639 3.96 49.11 21.47
CA GLN A 639 4.91 50.17 21.17
C GLN A 639 4.52 50.96 19.91
N PRO A 640 4.99 52.21 19.73
CA PRO A 640 4.69 53.00 18.54
C PRO A 640 5.08 52.33 17.22
N CYS A 641 6.16 51.53 17.23
CA CYS A 641 6.62 50.76 16.07
C CYS A 641 5.77 49.54 15.74
N GLY A 642 4.81 49.18 16.60
CA GLY A 642 3.93 48.02 16.43
C GLY A 642 4.31 46.79 17.25
N ARG A 643 5.49 46.78 17.89
CA ARG A 643 5.91 45.67 18.77
C ARG A 643 5.03 45.57 20.01
N TYR A 644 4.81 44.35 20.47
CA TYR A 644 4.13 44.06 21.73
C TYR A 644 5.15 43.62 22.79
N GLU A 645 5.03 44.15 24.01
CA GLU A 645 5.86 43.79 25.17
C GLU A 645 4.99 43.18 26.26
N GLU A 646 5.38 42.02 26.79
CA GLU A 646 4.58 41.27 27.75
C GLU A 646 4.67 41.84 29.18
N HIS A 647 3.58 41.68 29.94
CA HIS A 647 3.43 42.13 31.32
C HIS A 647 2.74 41.07 32.18
N GLU A 648 3.05 41.03 33.48
CA GLU A 648 2.48 40.02 34.39
C GLU A 648 0.99 40.29 34.69
N SER A 649 0.58 41.56 34.64
CA SER A 649 -0.79 41.95 34.97
C SER A 649 -1.29 43.18 34.20
N GLU A 650 -2.62 43.38 34.24
CA GLU A 650 -3.27 44.55 33.64
C GLU A 650 -2.80 45.87 34.27
N GLU A 651 -2.46 45.88 35.57
CA GLU A 651 -1.98 47.07 36.28
C GLU A 651 -0.58 47.51 35.84
N GLU A 652 0.27 46.58 35.41
CA GLU A 652 1.62 46.89 34.95
C GLU A 652 1.61 47.62 33.61
N CYS A 653 0.67 47.29 32.72
CA CYS A 653 0.48 47.98 31.45
C CYS A 653 0.14 49.48 31.64
N GLY A 654 -0.61 49.82 32.68
CA GLY A 654 -1.05 51.20 32.95
C GLY A 654 0.05 52.14 33.49
N LYS A 655 1.12 51.59 34.09
CA LYS A 655 2.19 52.40 34.72
C LYS A 655 3.12 53.07 33.71
N LEU A 656 3.15 52.62 32.46
CA LEU A 656 4.03 53.14 31.41
C LEU A 656 3.48 54.37 30.68
N VAL A 657 2.20 54.71 30.85
CA VAL A 657 1.55 55.83 30.15
C VAL A 657 1.77 57.18 30.85
N VAL A 658 2.34 57.20 32.07
CA VAL A 658 2.46 58.41 32.90
C VAL A 658 3.87 59.03 32.88
N SER A 659 4.79 58.50 32.06
CA SER A 659 6.15 59.05 31.94
C SER A 659 6.48 59.42 30.50
N ASP A 660 5.88 60.51 30.03
CA ASP A 660 6.40 61.36 28.96
C ASP A 660 6.10 62.84 29.30
#